data_AF-A0A7V1R0I1-F1
#
_entry.id   AF-A0A7V1R0I1-F1
#
_cell.length_a   1.000
_cell.length_b   1.000
_cell.length_c   1.000
_cell.angle_alpha   90.00
_cell.angle_beta   90.00
_cell.angle_gamma   90.00
#
_symmetry.space_group_name_H-M   'P 1'
#
loop_
_entity.id
_entity.type
_entity.pdbx_description
1 polymer ?
#
loop_
_entity_poly.entity_id
_entity_poly.type
_entity_poly.pdbx_seq_one_letter_code
_entity_poly.pdbx_strand_id
1 'polypeptide(L)'
;MKGLLWGGLAWAQITGTYLINGSSNPAGGSFATLQEAFDELAREGVQDTVRLRVVAPYDPAAEPSTIQVKPYACNSCAVIVQVEVPVTLAKAPVAQWQTGGQFVLRILGGVQNFVLNGRGYLQLKSLTDTTALTGVVGIVPRAGAPVSNIQIDSCVLEGHSRGGTWAALYVGDSASYTLQPVAAAVSGLTVRHCTLRAARYGAVLLSGGWGGLTQVTFESNTFGYPTTTLADAENAWGRGGAALYARYVVNLWLRRNTAQGAWEAGPYSPVGFKLEGCHTAILQANRLYNLRSLSPDGYGAIGLHLVRDPRYGPSPYLVENNFIGGLLGGADESLPGSSEYAVAGILLESAFQPDPNATFTLRHNTVHLSGAAQSSAPWAKDGFSAALILGRNIRGGVEVRGNLFQNTLALTSTLPPDAKETTALLFWESPSALQWNTFLLDGNFYYVQGAAPERTYLARIGAGDTMLRIGSLAEWRLLTGGESASRWGLQGPAPFLAPDQPHLDPNQPWEGINAGPLPPLVTEDYDGDPRPVGGGSDPGTAPDLGADELAGTPFSCPAVYSEPILPSLTQGLCGEPVTLSVSNPAALAGELVLLQSLDGGFSWQAFPVVAGQFPLTLPLPKVASLPAQVHYTIAASPPSGCPGMPDTAPPVAITLQDRLGNRPETAITLSFSPSAPGVWQTAYDDSLTGYGTTDVFSPVRGASMASRSPDLFYALTLPACLDSLEVDLCGAQTDFDTRLHLIAVGDTFTDRDQGLRTDCTPNGVAAAYTSRLVAVASSAAGGRPPEDFTAPARVFLPLTAGQTLLLIVEGETAFDLGHFSLRVSGYNLPLTPPDLGPDRSVCYDPGGITLRAWAPTASQFAWWVDGSPFPGTDSVIRSVLDPGPHEIVVEAQKVALQPCATTQSLRDTLQLTVLPEIGAYIQEGQQIYPSGDTLFRSFGSYTFTGGAAVSGVSFTWQVLNAQLLPLYTASGPTLTYEFGVRGVYGIVLESQAGTCRETDTLYLVVQAAASSLDKVQMLGVRLWVDPMDGSLWAAFPEGGLYYLRVIDLMGRRLFEQTFSGGGAYRLLGALPSGLYAVQVHSPQGEATLLWPHPSY
;
A
#
# COMPACT_ATOMS: atom_id res chain seq x y z
N MET A 1 16.08 -32.69 -55.18
CA MET A 1 14.99 -33.66 -55.43
C MET A 1 15.06 -34.77 -54.40
N LYS A 2 13.91 -35.16 -53.86
CA LYS A 2 13.66 -36.16 -52.81
C LYS A 2 14.25 -37.54 -53.14
N GLY A 3 14.55 -38.35 -52.11
CA GLY A 3 14.45 -39.81 -52.25
C GLY A 3 15.21 -40.69 -51.25
N LEU A 4 14.59 -40.95 -50.09
CA LEU A 4 14.62 -42.18 -49.27
C LEU A 4 15.95 -42.90 -48.91
N LEU A 5 16.16 -43.07 -47.59
CA LEU A 5 16.08 -44.38 -46.95
C LEU A 5 15.70 -44.19 -45.46
N TRP A 6 14.46 -44.57 -45.13
CA TRP A 6 14.04 -44.88 -43.77
C TRP A 6 14.61 -46.26 -43.42
N GLY A 7 15.37 -46.34 -42.33
CA GLY A 7 15.71 -47.59 -41.64
C GLY A 7 15.63 -47.30 -40.15
N GLY A 8 14.56 -47.80 -39.52
CA GLY A 8 14.24 -47.52 -38.13
C GLY A 8 15.34 -48.00 -37.17
N LEU A 9 15.94 -47.04 -36.48
CA LEU A 9 16.28 -47.23 -35.08
C LEU A 9 15.14 -46.54 -34.32
N ALA A 10 14.16 -47.34 -33.87
CA ALA A 10 13.41 -46.95 -32.70
C ALA A 10 14.47 -46.78 -31.62
N TRP A 11 14.83 -45.54 -31.30
CA TRP A 11 15.71 -45.32 -30.17
C TRP A 11 15.00 -45.91 -28.95
N ALA A 12 15.73 -46.72 -28.19
CA ALA A 12 15.17 -47.41 -27.05
C ALA A 12 14.73 -46.36 -26.03
N GLN A 13 13.43 -46.32 -25.74
CA GLN A 13 12.89 -45.46 -24.68
C GLN A 13 13.63 -45.72 -23.37
N ILE A 14 13.88 -44.66 -22.60
CA ILE A 14 14.63 -44.75 -21.35
C ILE A 14 13.82 -45.58 -20.35
N THR A 15 14.47 -46.55 -19.69
CA THR A 15 13.87 -47.38 -18.66
C THR A 15 14.91 -47.81 -17.63
N GLY A 16 14.51 -48.04 -16.38
CA GLY A 16 15.42 -48.51 -15.32
C GLY A 16 15.99 -47.39 -14.45
N THR A 17 17.23 -47.54 -13.99
CA THR A 17 17.84 -46.62 -13.01
C THR A 17 19.09 -45.97 -13.59
N TYR A 18 19.19 -44.65 -13.47
CA TYR A 18 20.32 -43.83 -13.91
C TYR A 18 20.88 -43.02 -12.75
N LEU A 19 22.18 -42.74 -12.80
CA LEU A 19 22.88 -41.94 -11.79
C LEU A 19 23.07 -40.50 -12.28
N ILE A 20 22.93 -39.52 -11.39
CA ILE A 20 23.34 -38.13 -11.62
C ILE A 20 24.56 -37.87 -10.73
N ASN A 21 25.76 -37.83 -11.33
CA ASN A 21 27.03 -37.90 -10.60
C ASN A 21 28.14 -37.04 -11.24
N GLY A 22 27.79 -35.92 -11.88
CA GLY A 22 28.76 -34.98 -12.45
C GLY A 22 29.50 -35.49 -13.70
N SER A 23 29.18 -36.69 -14.19
CA SER A 23 29.77 -37.28 -15.39
C SER A 23 28.70 -37.81 -16.35
N SER A 24 28.83 -37.47 -17.64
CA SER A 24 27.89 -37.90 -18.68
C SER A 24 28.34 -39.22 -19.31
N ASN A 25 27.52 -40.26 -19.16
CA ASN A 25 27.59 -41.49 -19.95
C ASN A 25 26.18 -42.09 -20.08
N PRO A 26 25.31 -41.51 -20.92
CA PRO A 26 23.90 -41.91 -21.02
C PRO A 26 23.74 -43.39 -21.38
N ALA A 27 24.62 -43.92 -22.25
CA ALA A 27 24.66 -45.33 -22.62
C ALA A 27 25.11 -46.25 -21.47
N GLY A 28 25.88 -45.73 -20.50
CA GLY A 28 26.35 -46.43 -19.31
C GLY A 28 25.49 -46.18 -18.06
N GLY A 29 24.36 -45.49 -18.18
CA GLY A 29 23.43 -45.26 -17.07
C GLY A 29 23.77 -44.06 -16.18
N SER A 30 24.50 -43.05 -16.68
CA SER A 30 24.77 -41.83 -15.90
C SER A 30 24.62 -40.52 -16.70
N PHE A 31 24.24 -39.46 -16.00
CA PHE A 31 24.17 -38.09 -16.49
C PHE A 31 25.00 -37.16 -15.60
N ALA A 32 25.52 -36.07 -16.16
CA ALA A 32 26.26 -35.10 -15.37
C ALA A 32 25.34 -34.23 -14.50
N THR A 33 24.17 -33.86 -15.03
CA THR A 33 23.21 -32.95 -14.37
C THR A 33 21.76 -33.47 -14.47
N LEU A 34 20.88 -32.94 -13.63
CA LEU A 34 19.42 -33.13 -13.70
C LEU A 34 18.87 -32.56 -15.01
N GLN A 35 19.35 -31.39 -15.43
CA GLN A 35 18.92 -30.79 -16.71
C GLN A 35 19.23 -31.72 -17.89
N GLU A 36 20.42 -32.31 -17.94
CA GLU A 36 20.81 -33.26 -18.99
C GLU A 36 19.90 -34.49 -19.00
N ALA A 37 19.60 -35.06 -17.83
CA ALA A 37 18.70 -36.20 -17.72
C ALA A 37 17.27 -35.86 -18.20
N PHE A 38 16.75 -34.68 -17.87
CA PHE A 38 15.43 -34.24 -18.33
C PHE A 38 15.40 -33.95 -19.84
N ASP A 39 16.47 -33.42 -20.41
CA ASP A 39 16.60 -33.22 -21.86
C ASP A 39 16.63 -34.55 -22.60
N GLU A 40 17.30 -35.57 -22.04
CA GLU A 40 17.35 -36.91 -22.62
C GLU A 40 15.99 -37.61 -22.54
N LEU A 41 15.29 -37.52 -21.40
CA LEU A 41 13.91 -38.05 -21.26
C LEU A 41 12.96 -37.44 -22.30
N ALA A 42 13.07 -36.13 -22.54
CA ALA A 42 12.26 -35.45 -23.53
C ALA A 42 12.62 -35.85 -24.98
N ARG A 43 13.89 -36.16 -25.24
CA ARG A 43 14.41 -36.56 -26.56
C ARG A 43 14.03 -37.99 -26.92
N GLU A 44 14.14 -38.91 -25.97
CA GLU A 44 14.00 -40.36 -26.19
C GLU A 44 12.64 -40.93 -25.81
N GLY A 45 11.93 -40.27 -24.90
CA GLY A 45 10.72 -40.83 -24.27
C GLY A 45 11.04 -41.88 -23.20
N VAL A 46 9.98 -42.34 -22.53
CA VAL A 46 10.08 -43.16 -21.31
C VAL A 46 9.23 -44.42 -21.43
N GLN A 47 9.81 -45.54 -21.02
CA GLN A 47 9.15 -46.84 -20.91
C GLN A 47 9.15 -47.33 -19.45
N ASP A 48 7.98 -47.74 -18.94
CA ASP A 48 7.77 -48.14 -17.54
C ASP A 48 8.26 -47.08 -16.53
N THR A 49 9.16 -47.42 -15.61
CA THR A 49 9.63 -46.51 -14.57
C THR A 49 11.09 -46.16 -14.80
N VAL A 50 11.39 -44.85 -14.83
CA VAL A 50 12.77 -44.34 -14.79
C VAL A 50 13.05 -43.76 -13.42
N ARG A 51 14.13 -44.22 -12.78
CA ARG A 51 14.65 -43.68 -11.52
C ARG A 51 15.95 -42.92 -11.77
N LEU A 52 15.96 -41.62 -11.52
CA LEU A 52 17.15 -40.78 -11.56
C LEU A 52 17.67 -40.61 -10.13
N ARG A 53 18.83 -41.19 -9.81
CA ARG A 53 19.43 -41.15 -8.47
C ARG A 53 20.55 -40.12 -8.44
N VAL A 54 20.38 -39.04 -7.69
CA VAL A 54 21.42 -38.04 -7.47
C VAL A 54 22.37 -38.55 -6.38
N VAL A 55 23.63 -38.77 -6.75
CA VAL A 55 24.66 -39.42 -5.92
C VAL A 55 25.99 -38.67 -6.03
N ALA A 56 26.90 -38.88 -5.07
CA ALA A 56 28.23 -38.28 -5.13
C ALA A 56 29.11 -38.91 -6.23
N PRO A 57 29.95 -38.13 -6.94
CA PRO A 57 30.10 -36.67 -6.82
C PRO A 57 29.05 -35.93 -7.67
N TYR A 58 28.10 -35.23 -7.07
CA TYR A 58 27.18 -34.34 -7.80
C TYR A 58 27.68 -32.90 -7.66
N ASP A 59 27.72 -32.14 -8.76
CA ASP A 59 28.08 -30.71 -8.75
C ASP A 59 26.85 -29.83 -8.99
N PRO A 60 26.24 -29.25 -7.92
CA PRO A 60 25.12 -28.33 -8.05
C PRO A 60 25.44 -27.08 -8.87
N ALA A 61 26.72 -26.67 -8.97
CA ALA A 61 27.12 -25.48 -9.71
C ALA A 61 26.98 -25.69 -11.23
N ALA A 62 27.12 -26.92 -11.72
CA ALA A 62 26.99 -27.28 -13.13
C ALA A 62 25.54 -27.18 -13.66
N GLU A 63 24.53 -27.18 -12.80
CA GLU A 63 23.14 -26.97 -13.21
C GLU A 63 22.91 -25.55 -13.77
N PRO A 64 22.01 -25.37 -14.75
CA PRO A 64 21.60 -24.04 -15.18
C PRO A 64 20.89 -23.25 -14.07
N SER A 65 20.70 -21.95 -14.27
CA SER A 65 19.92 -21.10 -13.34
C SER A 65 18.46 -21.54 -13.20
N THR A 66 17.91 -22.20 -14.21
CA THR A 66 16.58 -22.80 -14.20
C THR A 66 16.65 -24.20 -14.78
N ILE A 67 16.30 -25.19 -13.98
CA ILE A 67 16.16 -26.58 -14.40
C ILE A 67 14.74 -26.78 -14.92
N GLN A 68 14.60 -27.32 -16.13
CA GLN A 68 13.31 -27.50 -16.80
C GLN A 68 12.97 -28.97 -16.95
N VAL A 69 11.83 -29.38 -16.38
CA VAL A 69 11.20 -30.67 -16.67
C VAL A 69 10.34 -30.50 -17.91
N LYS A 70 10.85 -31.01 -19.04
CA LYS A 70 10.18 -30.97 -20.34
C LYS A 70 9.23 -32.17 -20.49
N PRO A 71 8.17 -32.04 -21.32
CA PRO A 71 7.32 -33.17 -21.65
C PRO A 71 8.10 -34.29 -22.32
N TYR A 72 7.78 -35.53 -21.99
CA TYR A 72 8.37 -36.74 -22.55
C TYR A 72 7.27 -37.70 -23.00
N ALA A 73 7.52 -38.43 -24.09
CA ALA A 73 6.57 -39.43 -24.58
C ALA A 73 6.45 -40.59 -23.58
N CYS A 74 5.22 -40.95 -23.20
CA CYS A 74 4.96 -41.84 -22.07
C CYS A 74 3.68 -42.68 -22.32
N ASN A 75 3.81 -43.99 -22.49
CA ASN A 75 2.68 -44.92 -22.69
C ASN A 75 2.38 -45.71 -21.40
N SER A 76 2.08 -45.03 -20.28
CA SER A 76 1.94 -45.54 -18.89
C SER A 76 3.24 -45.69 -18.08
N CYS A 77 4.08 -44.65 -18.13
CA CYS A 77 5.37 -44.58 -17.47
C CYS A 77 5.37 -43.69 -16.20
N ALA A 78 6.43 -43.75 -15.39
CA ALA A 78 6.70 -42.85 -14.26
C ALA A 78 8.17 -42.41 -14.22
N VAL A 79 8.42 -41.13 -13.94
CA VAL A 79 9.78 -40.59 -13.75
C VAL A 79 9.96 -40.20 -12.28
N ILE A 80 10.94 -40.80 -11.62
CA ILE A 80 11.20 -40.61 -10.19
C ILE A 80 12.62 -40.10 -10.01
N VAL A 81 12.76 -38.88 -9.51
CA VAL A 81 14.04 -38.33 -9.05
C VAL A 81 14.19 -38.66 -7.56
N GLN A 82 15.31 -39.27 -7.20
CA GLN A 82 15.68 -39.61 -5.82
C GLN A 82 17.01 -38.96 -5.48
N VAL A 83 17.00 -38.07 -4.49
CA VAL A 83 18.22 -37.42 -4.00
C VAL A 83 18.76 -38.21 -2.81
N GLU A 84 19.98 -38.75 -2.92
CA GLU A 84 20.57 -39.64 -1.91
C GLU A 84 21.76 -39.02 -1.17
N VAL A 85 22.19 -37.85 -1.60
CA VAL A 85 23.26 -37.07 -0.98
C VAL A 85 22.77 -35.64 -0.74
N PRO A 86 23.26 -34.91 0.28
CA PRO A 86 22.90 -33.51 0.49
C PRO A 86 23.18 -32.65 -0.75
N VAL A 87 22.15 -31.96 -1.24
CA VAL A 87 22.20 -31.10 -2.42
C VAL A 87 21.49 -29.77 -2.11
N THR A 88 22.23 -28.67 -2.22
CA THR A 88 21.67 -27.32 -2.21
C THR A 88 21.80 -26.71 -3.61
N LEU A 89 20.68 -26.58 -4.31
CA LEU A 89 20.57 -25.88 -5.58
C LEU A 89 20.16 -24.43 -5.34
N ALA A 90 21.15 -23.60 -5.04
CA ALA A 90 20.98 -22.16 -4.91
C ALA A 90 21.22 -21.48 -6.27
N LYS A 91 20.15 -21.01 -6.92
CA LYS A 91 20.22 -20.43 -8.27
C LYS A 91 19.53 -19.06 -8.30
N ALA A 92 19.98 -18.20 -9.21
CA ALA A 92 19.37 -16.90 -9.47
C ALA A 92 18.44 -17.01 -10.71
N PRO A 93 17.15 -17.36 -10.54
CA PRO A 93 16.19 -17.31 -11.63
C PRO A 93 16.11 -15.89 -12.20
N VAL A 94 15.88 -15.81 -13.52
CA VAL A 94 15.87 -14.56 -14.29
C VAL A 94 14.43 -14.08 -14.48
N ALA A 95 14.24 -12.80 -14.21
CA ALA A 95 13.00 -12.03 -14.35
C ALA A 95 12.54 -11.82 -15.82
N GLN A 96 12.50 -12.86 -16.65
CA GLN A 96 12.11 -12.76 -18.06
C GLN A 96 11.01 -13.76 -18.42
N TRP A 97 9.80 -13.23 -18.57
CA TRP A 97 8.60 -13.98 -18.93
C TRP A 97 8.70 -14.74 -20.25
N GLN A 98 9.38 -14.16 -21.24
CA GLN A 98 9.44 -14.71 -22.59
C GLN A 98 10.43 -15.88 -22.72
N THR A 99 11.43 -15.96 -21.84
CA THR A 99 12.49 -16.98 -21.89
C THR A 99 12.28 -18.12 -20.88
N GLY A 100 11.38 -17.93 -19.90
CA GLY A 100 10.94 -19.03 -19.04
C GLY A 100 11.86 -19.38 -17.86
N GLY A 101 12.77 -18.48 -17.48
CA GLY A 101 13.77 -18.65 -16.42
C GLY A 101 13.32 -18.25 -15.01
N GLN A 102 12.01 -18.25 -14.74
CA GLN A 102 11.42 -17.65 -13.54
C GLN A 102 11.61 -18.47 -12.26
N PHE A 103 11.89 -19.76 -12.39
CA PHE A 103 11.95 -20.68 -11.25
C PHE A 103 13.30 -21.39 -11.20
N VAL A 104 13.73 -21.82 -10.02
CA VAL A 104 14.89 -22.72 -9.88
C VAL A 104 14.59 -24.04 -10.56
N LEU A 105 13.39 -24.60 -10.31
CA LEU A 105 12.85 -25.77 -10.99
C LEU A 105 11.51 -25.41 -11.65
N ARG A 106 11.37 -25.70 -12.94
CA ARG A 106 10.15 -25.43 -13.70
C ARG A 106 9.62 -26.71 -14.33
N ILE A 107 8.37 -27.05 -14.06
CA ILE A 107 7.64 -28.15 -14.69
C ILE A 107 6.73 -27.57 -15.78
N LEU A 108 6.97 -27.97 -17.03
CA LEU A 108 6.26 -27.44 -18.19
C LEU A 108 4.96 -28.21 -18.48
N GLY A 109 4.02 -27.55 -19.17
CA GLY A 109 2.77 -28.16 -19.64
C GLY A 109 3.01 -29.43 -20.48
N GLY A 110 2.27 -30.50 -20.19
CA GLY A 110 2.39 -31.81 -20.85
C GLY A 110 3.15 -32.88 -20.05
N VAL A 111 3.80 -32.51 -18.93
CA VAL A 111 4.48 -33.47 -18.04
C VAL A 111 3.46 -34.29 -17.25
N GLN A 112 3.70 -35.60 -17.14
CA GLN A 112 2.83 -36.54 -16.43
C GLN A 112 3.63 -37.56 -15.60
N ASN A 113 3.07 -38.01 -14.47
CA ASN A 113 3.63 -39.07 -13.61
C ASN A 113 5.09 -38.79 -13.17
N PHE A 114 5.32 -37.59 -12.63
CA PHE A 114 6.65 -37.14 -12.21
C PHE A 114 6.72 -37.04 -10.69
N VAL A 115 7.76 -37.62 -10.09
CA VAL A 115 8.03 -37.60 -8.65
C VAL A 115 9.40 -36.98 -8.40
N LEU A 116 9.45 -35.88 -7.65
CA LEU A 116 10.67 -35.35 -7.06
C LEU A 116 10.72 -35.75 -5.59
N ASN A 117 11.57 -36.70 -5.25
CA ASN A 117 11.79 -37.14 -3.88
C ASN A 117 13.16 -36.70 -3.39
N GLY A 118 13.17 -35.64 -2.59
CA GLY A 118 14.38 -35.08 -1.99
C GLY A 118 14.95 -35.91 -0.84
N ARG A 119 14.17 -36.82 -0.24
CA ARG A 119 14.52 -37.62 0.95
C ARG A 119 15.09 -36.83 2.13
N GLY A 120 14.79 -35.53 2.22
CA GLY A 120 15.35 -34.59 3.20
C GLY A 120 16.74 -34.04 2.84
N TYR A 121 17.30 -34.47 1.71
CA TYR A 121 18.63 -34.05 1.23
C TYR A 121 18.58 -32.95 0.17
N LEU A 122 17.42 -32.65 -0.41
CA LEU A 122 17.28 -31.62 -1.44
C LEU A 122 16.80 -30.29 -0.86
N GLN A 123 17.61 -29.25 -1.05
CA GLN A 123 17.23 -27.85 -0.84
C GLN A 123 17.28 -27.10 -2.18
N LEU A 124 16.15 -26.56 -2.61
CA LEU A 124 16.06 -25.63 -3.73
C LEU A 124 15.98 -24.21 -3.17
N LYS A 125 16.89 -23.32 -3.57
CA LYS A 125 16.98 -21.95 -3.06
C LYS A 125 17.05 -20.92 -4.17
N SER A 126 16.20 -19.90 -4.10
CA SER A 126 16.32 -18.71 -4.96
C SER A 126 17.36 -17.74 -4.38
N LEU A 127 18.17 -17.14 -5.24
CA LEU A 127 19.19 -16.14 -4.89
C LEU A 127 18.87 -14.72 -5.39
N THR A 128 17.75 -14.51 -6.08
CA THR A 128 17.44 -13.22 -6.71
C THR A 128 16.53 -12.36 -5.83
N ASP A 129 16.89 -11.08 -5.66
CA ASP A 129 16.09 -10.04 -5.02
C ASP A 129 15.46 -9.09 -6.06
N THR A 130 14.64 -9.62 -6.96
CA THR A 130 14.01 -8.80 -8.01
C THR A 130 12.53 -8.65 -7.77
N THR A 131 11.96 -7.48 -8.07
CA THR A 131 10.50 -7.21 -7.99
C THR A 131 9.65 -8.02 -8.98
N ALA A 132 10.27 -8.87 -9.80
CA ALA A 132 9.62 -9.67 -10.83
C ALA A 132 9.09 -11.03 -10.33
N LEU A 133 8.29 -11.70 -11.17
CA LEU A 133 7.67 -13.01 -10.95
C LEU A 133 8.68 -14.17 -10.96
N THR A 134 9.56 -14.23 -9.96
CA THR A 134 10.47 -15.35 -9.73
C THR A 134 10.01 -16.23 -8.56
N GLY A 135 10.33 -17.53 -8.57
CA GLY A 135 9.96 -18.48 -7.52
C GLY A 135 10.96 -19.63 -7.39
N VAL A 136 10.70 -20.57 -6.47
CA VAL A 136 11.58 -21.75 -6.32
C VAL A 136 11.14 -22.88 -7.24
N VAL A 137 9.89 -23.32 -7.12
CA VAL A 137 9.28 -24.32 -8.01
C VAL A 137 8.07 -23.73 -8.71
N GLY A 138 8.00 -23.86 -10.03
CA GLY A 138 6.85 -23.44 -10.83
C GLY A 138 6.28 -24.58 -11.67
N ILE A 139 5.01 -24.90 -11.46
CA ILE A 139 4.23 -25.81 -12.32
C ILE A 139 3.38 -24.94 -13.25
N VAL A 140 3.78 -24.89 -14.51
CA VAL A 140 3.25 -23.91 -15.46
C VAL A 140 2.57 -24.64 -16.62
N PRO A 141 1.29 -25.04 -16.48
CA PRO A 141 0.55 -25.69 -17.56
C PRO A 141 0.40 -24.74 -18.77
N ARG A 142 0.16 -25.31 -19.95
CA ARG A 142 -0.19 -24.57 -21.17
C ARG A 142 -1.51 -25.08 -21.72
N ALA A 143 -2.26 -24.22 -22.40
CA ALA A 143 -3.49 -24.62 -23.10
C ALA A 143 -3.20 -25.80 -24.05
N GLY A 144 -4.01 -26.86 -23.96
CA GLY A 144 -3.82 -28.10 -24.74
C GLY A 144 -2.72 -29.05 -24.24
N ALA A 145 -1.97 -28.69 -23.20
CA ALA A 145 -0.90 -29.50 -22.61
C ALA A 145 -1.04 -29.56 -21.07
N PRO A 146 -1.99 -30.35 -20.54
CA PRO A 146 -2.22 -30.46 -19.12
C PRO A 146 -1.04 -31.11 -18.40
N VAL A 147 -0.87 -30.80 -17.12
CA VAL A 147 0.11 -31.44 -16.24
C VAL A 147 -0.64 -32.38 -15.30
N SER A 148 -0.16 -33.61 -15.10
CA SER A 148 -0.86 -34.55 -14.21
C SER A 148 0.05 -35.44 -13.36
N ASN A 149 -0.45 -35.88 -12.21
CA ASN A 149 0.20 -36.84 -11.31
C ASN A 149 1.62 -36.41 -10.92
N ILE A 150 1.74 -35.19 -10.38
CA ILE A 150 3.01 -34.63 -9.92
C ILE A 150 3.14 -34.82 -8.42
N GLN A 151 4.28 -35.33 -7.96
CA GLN A 151 4.59 -35.47 -6.54
C GLN A 151 5.89 -34.74 -6.19
N ILE A 152 5.85 -33.93 -5.13
CA ILE A 152 7.03 -33.30 -4.53
C ILE A 152 7.09 -33.76 -3.08
N ASP A 153 8.15 -34.47 -2.72
CA ASP A 153 8.27 -35.16 -1.43
C ASP A 153 9.61 -34.86 -0.77
N SER A 154 9.57 -34.51 0.52
CA SER A 154 10.77 -34.41 1.37
C SER A 154 11.82 -33.43 0.84
N CYS A 155 11.38 -32.26 0.38
CA CYS A 155 12.23 -31.18 -0.14
C CYS A 155 12.17 -29.92 0.74
N VAL A 156 13.24 -29.12 0.73
CA VAL A 156 13.23 -27.75 1.27
C VAL A 156 13.17 -26.76 0.12
N LEU A 157 12.12 -25.94 0.07
CA LEU A 157 11.93 -24.88 -0.93
C LEU A 157 12.07 -23.52 -0.24
N GLU A 158 13.09 -22.75 -0.61
CA GLU A 158 13.48 -21.52 0.09
C GLU A 158 13.61 -20.34 -0.88
N GLY A 159 12.75 -19.34 -0.74
CA GLY A 159 12.91 -18.06 -1.44
C GLY A 159 14.06 -17.21 -0.88
N HIS A 160 14.44 -16.18 -1.62
CA HIS A 160 15.51 -15.26 -1.24
C HIS A 160 15.07 -14.28 -0.13
N SER A 161 13.96 -13.58 -0.34
CA SER A 161 13.40 -12.55 0.54
C SER A 161 11.90 -12.37 0.29
N ARG A 162 11.18 -11.68 1.20
CA ARG A 162 9.77 -11.27 0.98
C ARG A 162 9.58 -10.30 -0.20
N GLY A 163 10.62 -9.52 -0.54
CA GLY A 163 10.59 -8.55 -1.63
C GLY A 163 10.89 -9.15 -3.00
N GLY A 164 11.68 -10.22 -3.02
CA GLY A 164 12.34 -10.74 -4.22
C GLY A 164 11.89 -12.12 -4.72
N THR A 165 11.13 -12.89 -3.94
CA THR A 165 10.58 -14.19 -4.37
C THR A 165 9.06 -14.20 -4.26
N TRP A 166 8.36 -14.60 -5.32
CA TRP A 166 6.90 -14.55 -5.40
C TRP A 166 6.21 -15.66 -4.60
N ALA A 167 6.62 -16.91 -4.82
CA ALA A 167 6.14 -18.13 -4.15
C ALA A 167 7.25 -19.19 -4.10
N ALA A 168 7.30 -19.99 -3.03
CA ALA A 168 8.19 -21.15 -2.97
C ALA A 168 7.67 -22.26 -3.92
N LEU A 169 6.36 -22.46 -3.96
CA LEU A 169 5.69 -23.25 -4.98
C LEU A 169 4.58 -22.44 -5.65
N TYR A 170 4.68 -22.31 -6.97
CA TYR A 170 3.67 -21.68 -7.80
C TYR A 170 3.02 -22.71 -8.74
N VAL A 171 1.69 -22.66 -8.88
CA VAL A 171 0.94 -23.44 -9.86
C VAL A 171 -0.04 -22.53 -10.58
N GLY A 172 0.15 -22.31 -11.89
CA GLY A 172 -0.67 -21.39 -12.69
C GLY A 172 -0.04 -21.04 -14.04
N ASP A 173 -0.73 -20.21 -14.84
CA ASP A 173 -0.24 -19.79 -16.17
C ASP A 173 0.96 -18.82 -16.07
N SER A 174 1.88 -18.95 -17.02
CA SER A 174 2.92 -17.98 -17.39
C SER A 174 2.41 -16.60 -17.87
N ALA A 175 1.12 -16.37 -18.05
CA ALA A 175 0.59 -15.10 -18.55
C ALA A 175 -0.57 -14.57 -17.69
N SER A 176 -0.23 -13.69 -16.75
CA SER A 176 -1.13 -12.70 -16.10
C SER A 176 -2.00 -13.16 -14.93
N TYR A 177 -2.08 -12.26 -13.94
CA TYR A 177 -3.03 -12.18 -12.83
C TYR A 177 -4.44 -11.75 -13.30
N THR A 178 -4.81 -12.04 -14.55
CA THR A 178 -6.15 -11.68 -15.00
C THR A 178 -7.12 -12.62 -14.32
N LEU A 179 -8.12 -12.04 -13.63
CA LEU A 179 -9.30 -12.71 -13.04
C LEU A 179 -10.17 -13.42 -14.10
N GLN A 180 -9.60 -13.77 -15.24
CA GLN A 180 -10.25 -14.38 -16.39
C GLN A 180 -10.00 -15.89 -16.36
N PRO A 181 -11.02 -16.72 -16.65
CA PRO A 181 -10.88 -18.16 -16.68
C PRO A 181 -9.92 -18.59 -17.80
N VAL A 182 -8.71 -19.03 -17.44
CA VAL A 182 -7.76 -19.64 -18.38
C VAL A 182 -7.88 -21.17 -18.29
N ALA A 183 -8.19 -21.82 -19.41
CA ALA A 183 -8.32 -23.27 -19.54
C ALA A 183 -6.93 -23.96 -19.58
N ALA A 184 -6.19 -23.94 -18.47
CA ALA A 184 -4.95 -24.68 -18.30
C ALA A 184 -5.06 -25.62 -17.09
N ALA A 185 -4.99 -26.94 -17.33
CA ALA A 185 -5.34 -27.95 -16.34
C ALA A 185 -4.11 -28.57 -15.65
N VAL A 186 -4.11 -28.59 -14.32
CA VAL A 186 -3.26 -29.44 -13.47
C VAL A 186 -4.15 -30.41 -12.69
N SER A 187 -3.82 -31.71 -12.69
CA SER A 187 -4.58 -32.72 -11.96
C SER A 187 -3.69 -33.67 -11.17
N GLY A 188 -4.04 -33.99 -9.93
CA GLY A 188 -3.27 -34.95 -9.12
C GLY A 188 -1.91 -34.41 -8.68
N LEU A 189 -1.89 -33.22 -8.08
CA LEU A 189 -0.69 -32.66 -7.44
C LEU A 189 -0.63 -33.10 -5.98
N THR A 190 0.47 -33.73 -5.56
CA THR A 190 0.73 -34.05 -4.15
C THR A 190 2.04 -33.42 -3.70
N VAL A 191 1.99 -32.65 -2.61
CA VAL A 191 3.18 -32.09 -1.96
C VAL A 191 3.19 -32.60 -0.52
N ARG A 192 4.26 -33.28 -0.11
CA ARG A 192 4.33 -33.86 1.23
C ARG A 192 5.71 -33.83 1.86
N HIS A 193 5.75 -33.81 3.19
CA HIS A 193 6.98 -33.76 3.98
C HIS A 193 7.95 -32.62 3.59
N CYS A 194 7.46 -31.58 2.93
CA CYS A 194 8.29 -30.48 2.46
C CYS A 194 8.33 -29.35 3.48
N THR A 195 9.42 -28.58 3.45
CA THR A 195 9.51 -27.30 4.15
C THR A 195 9.52 -26.17 3.11
N LEU A 196 8.57 -25.24 3.19
CA LEU A 196 8.40 -24.16 2.22
C LEU A 196 8.52 -22.79 2.91
N ARG A 197 9.48 -21.96 2.46
CA ARG A 197 9.91 -20.73 3.13
C ARG A 197 10.07 -19.56 2.16
N ALA A 198 9.90 -18.34 2.68
CA ALA A 198 10.14 -17.02 2.04
C ALA A 198 9.44 -16.78 0.69
N ALA A 199 8.36 -15.98 0.70
CA ALA A 199 7.63 -15.63 -0.51
C ALA A 199 6.68 -14.44 -0.32
N ARG A 200 6.52 -13.60 -1.34
CA ARG A 200 5.77 -12.35 -1.31
C ARG A 200 4.26 -12.49 -1.21
N TYR A 201 3.65 -13.53 -1.77
CA TYR A 201 2.19 -13.74 -1.72
C TYR A 201 1.78 -14.98 -0.91
N GLY A 202 2.77 -15.79 -0.54
CA GLY A 202 2.59 -17.01 0.24
C GLY A 202 3.61 -18.09 -0.09
N ALA A 203 3.89 -19.00 0.85
CA ALA A 203 4.81 -20.11 0.57
C ALA A 203 4.31 -20.96 -0.63
N VAL A 204 2.99 -21.12 -0.74
CA VAL A 204 2.33 -21.74 -1.90
C VAL A 204 1.30 -20.79 -2.49
N LEU A 205 1.34 -20.62 -3.81
CA LEU A 205 0.31 -19.95 -4.58
C LEU A 205 -0.25 -20.90 -5.65
N LEU A 206 -1.53 -21.25 -5.51
CA LEU A 206 -2.29 -22.01 -6.50
C LEU A 206 -3.27 -21.05 -7.21
N SER A 207 -2.95 -20.70 -8.44
CA SER A 207 -3.69 -19.73 -9.25
C SER A 207 -4.19 -20.40 -10.53
N GLY A 208 -5.26 -21.19 -10.40
CA GLY A 208 -5.99 -21.74 -11.54
C GLY A 208 -7.06 -20.78 -12.04
N GLY A 209 -7.24 -20.70 -13.36
CA GLY A 209 -8.54 -20.33 -13.89
C GLY A 209 -9.62 -21.29 -13.36
N TRP A 210 -10.88 -20.91 -13.51
CA TRP A 210 -12.01 -21.66 -12.96
C TRP A 210 -11.97 -23.16 -13.32
N GLY A 211 -11.75 -24.03 -12.32
CA GLY A 211 -11.72 -25.49 -12.51
C GLY A 211 -10.43 -26.05 -13.10
N GLY A 212 -9.40 -25.23 -13.29
CA GLY A 212 -8.12 -25.61 -13.88
C GLY A 212 -7.21 -26.43 -12.95
N LEU A 213 -7.42 -26.41 -11.64
CA LEU A 213 -6.67 -27.27 -10.71
C LEU A 213 -7.60 -28.25 -10.03
N THR A 214 -7.30 -29.54 -10.12
CA THR A 214 -8.13 -30.61 -9.56
C THR A 214 -7.28 -31.60 -8.77
N GLN A 215 -7.85 -32.15 -7.68
CA GLN A 215 -7.20 -33.21 -6.88
C GLN A 215 -5.81 -32.78 -6.36
N VAL A 216 -5.78 -31.70 -5.58
CA VAL A 216 -4.54 -31.16 -5.02
C VAL A 216 -4.44 -31.55 -3.55
N THR A 217 -3.31 -32.14 -3.15
CA THR A 217 -3.05 -32.58 -1.77
C THR A 217 -1.77 -31.97 -1.23
N PHE A 218 -1.87 -31.34 -0.06
CA PHE A 218 -0.73 -30.96 0.78
C PHE A 218 -0.82 -31.76 2.07
N GLU A 219 0.18 -32.61 2.33
CA GLU A 219 0.21 -33.46 3.50
C GLU A 219 1.53 -33.35 4.30
N SER A 220 1.44 -33.15 5.61
CA SER A 220 2.62 -33.17 6.50
C SER A 220 3.73 -32.19 6.09
N ASN A 221 3.38 -31.03 5.52
CA ASN A 221 4.33 -29.98 5.16
C ASN A 221 4.51 -28.97 6.30
N THR A 222 5.65 -28.27 6.30
CA THR A 222 5.89 -27.11 7.14
C THR A 222 6.00 -25.86 6.27
N PHE A 223 5.19 -24.86 6.57
CA PHE A 223 5.24 -23.55 5.95
C PHE A 223 5.81 -22.54 6.95
N GLY A 224 6.86 -21.82 6.54
CA GLY A 224 7.38 -20.66 7.27
C GLY A 224 8.61 -20.96 8.12
N TYR A 225 9.00 -20.00 8.96
CA TYR A 225 10.19 -20.10 9.82
C TYR A 225 9.80 -20.40 11.28
N PRO A 226 10.44 -21.37 11.94
CA PRO A 226 10.22 -21.66 13.36
C PRO A 226 11.01 -20.70 14.28
N THR A 227 10.97 -19.38 14.03
CA THR A 227 11.83 -18.41 14.73
C THR A 227 11.04 -17.42 15.58
N THR A 228 11.72 -16.81 16.55
CA THR A 228 11.18 -15.81 17.48
C THR A 228 11.73 -14.40 17.25
N THR A 229 12.54 -14.19 16.20
CA THR A 229 13.23 -12.92 15.94
C THR A 229 12.57 -12.13 14.80
N LEU A 230 12.54 -10.81 14.92
CA LEU A 230 11.97 -9.91 13.91
C LEU A 230 12.68 -10.04 12.55
N ALA A 231 14.01 -10.16 12.54
CA ALA A 231 14.82 -10.24 11.31
C ALA A 231 14.56 -11.53 10.51
N ASP A 232 14.34 -12.66 11.20
CA ASP A 232 13.94 -13.91 10.53
C ASP A 232 12.49 -13.82 10.01
N ALA A 233 11.66 -13.04 10.70
CA ALA A 233 10.27 -12.87 10.35
C ALA A 233 10.03 -11.88 9.20
N GLU A 234 10.94 -10.93 8.97
CA GLU A 234 10.98 -10.13 7.74
C GLU A 234 11.23 -10.99 6.48
N ASN A 235 11.70 -12.23 6.67
CA ASN A 235 11.84 -13.21 5.59
C ASN A 235 10.63 -14.17 5.49
N ALA A 236 9.59 -13.99 6.31
CA ALA A 236 8.48 -14.91 6.48
C ALA A 236 7.13 -14.33 6.00
N TRP A 237 6.94 -14.35 4.69
CA TRP A 237 5.73 -13.96 3.93
C TRP A 237 5.37 -12.45 3.98
N GLY A 238 4.68 -11.92 2.96
CA GLY A 238 4.36 -10.47 2.87
C GLY A 238 3.07 -10.16 2.10
N ARG A 239 2.68 -8.86 2.01
CA ARG A 239 1.54 -8.28 1.27
C ARG A 239 0.24 -9.11 1.26
N GLY A 240 -0.28 -9.46 2.43
CA GLY A 240 -1.57 -10.17 2.55
C GLY A 240 -1.47 -11.64 2.17
N GLY A 241 -0.25 -12.18 2.28
CA GLY A 241 0.09 -13.54 1.93
C GLY A 241 -0.40 -14.57 2.93
N ALA A 242 -0.62 -15.79 2.42
CA ALA A 242 -1.00 -16.95 3.22
C ALA A 242 0.11 -18.01 3.19
N ALA A 243 0.20 -18.90 4.17
CA ALA A 243 1.06 -20.08 4.06
C ALA A 243 0.76 -20.87 2.78
N LEU A 244 -0.54 -21.00 2.50
CA LEU A 244 -1.06 -21.48 1.23
C LEU A 244 -2.24 -20.61 0.82
N TYR A 245 -2.12 -20.01 -0.37
CA TYR A 245 -3.21 -19.30 -1.03
C TYR A 245 -3.67 -20.11 -2.23
N ALA A 246 -4.91 -20.61 -2.17
CA ALA A 246 -5.51 -21.39 -3.25
C ALA A 246 -6.74 -20.71 -3.82
N ARG A 247 -6.78 -20.62 -5.15
CA ARG A 247 -7.88 -20.01 -5.90
C ARG A 247 -8.49 -21.03 -6.85
N TYR A 248 -9.81 -21.19 -6.77
CA TYR A 248 -10.60 -21.99 -7.71
C TYR A 248 -10.14 -23.46 -7.88
N VAL A 249 -9.58 -24.05 -6.83
CA VAL A 249 -9.13 -25.45 -6.82
C VAL A 249 -10.31 -26.38 -6.54
N VAL A 250 -10.38 -27.49 -7.27
CA VAL A 250 -11.41 -28.53 -7.08
C VAL A 250 -10.82 -29.71 -6.31
N ASN A 251 -11.47 -30.18 -5.25
CA ASN A 251 -11.00 -31.27 -4.38
C ASN A 251 -9.61 -30.97 -3.77
N LEU A 252 -9.51 -29.91 -2.96
CA LEU A 252 -8.29 -29.56 -2.22
C LEU A 252 -8.22 -30.29 -0.87
N TRP A 253 -7.09 -30.92 -0.58
CA TRP A 253 -6.84 -31.64 0.67
C TRP A 253 -5.63 -31.03 1.39
N LEU A 254 -5.85 -30.43 2.56
CA LEU A 254 -4.79 -29.91 3.43
C LEU A 254 -4.79 -30.75 4.71
N ARG A 255 -3.81 -31.64 4.88
CA ARG A 255 -3.76 -32.59 6.00
C ARG A 255 -2.45 -32.54 6.78
N ARG A 256 -2.51 -32.48 8.11
CA ARG A 256 -1.32 -32.59 8.99
C ARG A 256 -0.23 -31.55 8.69
N ASN A 257 -0.56 -30.44 8.05
CA ASN A 257 0.41 -29.41 7.75
C ASN A 257 0.60 -28.48 8.94
N THR A 258 1.78 -27.89 9.03
CA THR A 258 2.09 -26.83 10.00
C THR A 258 2.35 -25.52 9.28
N ALA A 259 1.64 -24.46 9.62
CA ALA A 259 1.98 -23.10 9.21
C ALA A 259 2.39 -22.28 10.43
N GLN A 260 3.58 -21.69 10.39
CA GLN A 260 4.12 -20.94 11.52
C GLN A 260 5.01 -19.77 11.14
N GLY A 261 5.08 -18.77 12.03
CA GLY A 261 6.09 -17.71 11.99
C GLY A 261 5.89 -16.71 10.85
N ALA A 262 4.65 -16.39 10.49
CA ALA A 262 4.32 -15.38 9.49
C ALA A 262 4.14 -14.02 10.15
N TRP A 263 5.03 -13.06 9.88
CA TRP A 263 4.94 -11.73 10.48
C TRP A 263 4.79 -10.67 9.38
N GLU A 264 3.70 -9.92 9.41
CA GLU A 264 3.41 -8.87 8.42
C GLU A 264 3.62 -7.49 9.05
N ALA A 265 4.36 -6.61 8.38
CA ALA A 265 4.69 -5.26 8.86
C ALA A 265 4.00 -4.14 8.06
N GLY A 266 3.33 -4.47 6.94
CA GLY A 266 2.46 -3.56 6.20
C GLY A 266 0.97 -3.71 6.55
N PRO A 267 0.08 -2.95 5.91
CA PRO A 267 -1.36 -2.96 6.18
C PRO A 267 -2.02 -4.18 5.53
N TYR A 268 -1.61 -5.39 5.91
CA TYR A 268 -2.13 -6.63 5.34
C TYR A 268 -2.29 -7.71 6.42
N SER A 269 -3.20 -8.68 6.22
CA SER A 269 -3.46 -9.76 7.19
C SER A 269 -2.55 -10.96 6.91
N PRO A 270 -1.72 -11.40 7.87
CA PRO A 270 -1.03 -12.67 7.74
C PRO A 270 -2.03 -13.81 7.93
N VAL A 271 -2.13 -14.70 6.93
CA VAL A 271 -3.09 -15.81 6.93
C VAL A 271 -2.39 -17.18 7.01
N GLY A 272 -2.92 -18.11 7.79
CA GLY A 272 -2.51 -19.52 7.73
C GLY A 272 -2.85 -20.11 6.36
N PHE A 273 -4.12 -20.44 6.13
CA PHE A 273 -4.59 -20.88 4.79
C PHE A 273 -5.71 -19.98 4.28
N LYS A 274 -5.54 -19.47 3.05
CA LYS A 274 -6.53 -18.66 2.34
C LYS A 274 -7.06 -19.43 1.14
N LEU A 275 -8.35 -19.77 1.17
CA LEU A 275 -9.03 -20.48 0.09
C LEU A 275 -10.06 -19.56 -0.52
N GLU A 276 -9.97 -19.28 -1.82
CA GLU A 276 -10.88 -18.39 -2.54
C GLU A 276 -11.54 -19.11 -3.71
N GLY A 277 -12.86 -19.27 -3.66
CA GLY A 277 -13.65 -19.90 -4.71
C GLY A 277 -13.30 -21.37 -4.96
N CYS A 278 -12.65 -22.07 -4.02
CA CYS A 278 -12.37 -23.50 -4.18
C CYS A 278 -13.68 -24.30 -4.16
N HIS A 279 -13.75 -25.38 -4.94
CA HIS A 279 -14.88 -26.30 -4.98
C HIS A 279 -14.47 -27.59 -4.27
N THR A 280 -15.12 -27.92 -3.15
CA THR A 280 -14.75 -29.00 -2.21
C THR A 280 -13.34 -28.88 -1.62
N ALA A 281 -13.27 -28.60 -0.31
CA ALA A 281 -12.01 -28.53 0.42
C ALA A 281 -12.08 -29.29 1.74
N ILE A 282 -11.04 -30.06 2.05
CA ILE A 282 -10.88 -30.78 3.32
C ILE A 282 -9.62 -30.25 4.01
N LEU A 283 -9.80 -29.62 5.17
CA LEU A 283 -8.73 -29.13 6.02
C LEU A 283 -8.75 -29.97 7.30
N GLN A 284 -7.81 -30.90 7.43
CA GLN A 284 -7.81 -31.86 8.53
C GLN A 284 -6.48 -31.87 9.30
N ALA A 285 -6.54 -31.80 10.62
CA ALA A 285 -5.38 -32.00 11.50
C ALA A 285 -4.20 -31.04 11.23
N ASN A 286 -4.45 -29.84 10.71
CA ASN A 286 -3.40 -28.85 10.49
C ASN A 286 -3.11 -28.05 11.77
N ARG A 287 -1.90 -27.52 11.90
CA ARG A 287 -1.44 -26.70 13.02
C ARG A 287 -1.06 -25.31 12.50
N LEU A 288 -1.80 -24.28 12.88
CA LEU A 288 -1.61 -22.89 12.43
C LEU A 288 -1.30 -22.04 13.66
N TYR A 289 -0.07 -21.55 13.81
CA TYR A 289 0.29 -20.81 15.01
C TYR A 289 1.40 -19.78 14.82
N ASN A 290 1.51 -18.83 15.77
CA ASN A 290 2.52 -17.78 15.75
C ASN A 290 2.45 -16.92 14.46
N LEU A 291 1.25 -16.49 14.10
CA LEU A 291 1.01 -15.53 13.00
C LEU A 291 0.80 -14.15 13.62
N ARG A 292 1.53 -13.14 13.14
CA ARG A 292 1.58 -11.82 13.78
C ARG A 292 1.45 -10.71 12.77
N SER A 293 0.52 -9.80 13.00
CA SER A 293 0.53 -8.49 12.36
C SER A 293 1.26 -7.50 13.27
N LEU A 294 2.26 -6.82 12.70
CA LEU A 294 3.15 -5.86 13.35
C LEU A 294 2.89 -4.42 12.89
N SER A 295 2.05 -4.22 11.88
CA SER A 295 1.73 -2.91 11.37
C SER A 295 0.86 -2.15 12.39
N PRO A 296 1.21 -0.90 12.77
CA PRO A 296 0.33 -0.03 13.54
C PRO A 296 -0.98 0.18 12.78
N ASP A 297 -0.87 0.25 11.45
CA ASP A 297 -1.95 0.41 10.50
C ASP A 297 -2.60 -0.93 10.09
N GLY A 298 -2.31 -1.98 10.86
CA GLY A 298 -2.31 -3.36 10.42
C GLY A 298 -3.58 -4.13 10.70
N TYR A 299 -3.93 -4.99 9.75
CA TYR A 299 -5.02 -5.96 9.87
C TYR A 299 -4.67 -7.10 10.83
N GLY A 300 -5.68 -7.72 11.44
CA GLY A 300 -5.45 -8.84 12.36
C GLY A 300 -4.95 -10.12 11.68
N ALA A 301 -4.23 -10.95 12.42
CA ALA A 301 -3.82 -12.27 11.93
C ALA A 301 -5.00 -13.25 11.84
N ILE A 302 -5.06 -14.04 10.76
CA ILE A 302 -6.15 -14.98 10.49
C ILE A 302 -5.61 -16.41 10.39
N GLY A 303 -6.19 -17.36 11.12
CA GLY A 303 -5.83 -18.77 11.01
C GLY A 303 -6.27 -19.35 9.66
N LEU A 304 -7.58 -19.45 9.47
CA LEU A 304 -8.21 -19.95 8.24
C LEU A 304 -9.11 -18.87 7.63
N HIS A 305 -8.90 -18.53 6.36
CA HIS A 305 -9.77 -17.63 5.61
C HIS A 305 -10.40 -18.40 4.44
N LEU A 306 -11.70 -18.68 4.54
CA LEU A 306 -12.41 -19.56 3.63
C LEU A 306 -13.49 -18.76 2.90
N VAL A 307 -13.17 -18.33 1.68
CA VAL A 307 -14.04 -17.53 0.83
C VAL A 307 -14.66 -18.42 -0.24
N ARG A 308 -15.98 -18.58 -0.20
CA ARG A 308 -16.73 -19.25 -1.25
C ARG A 308 -17.12 -18.31 -2.38
N ASP A 309 -17.35 -18.88 -3.56
CA ASP A 309 -17.90 -18.18 -4.71
C ASP A 309 -19.23 -18.83 -5.12
N PRO A 310 -20.37 -18.12 -5.05
CA PRO A 310 -21.69 -18.68 -5.33
C PRO A 310 -21.81 -19.30 -6.73
N ARG A 311 -21.03 -18.83 -7.72
CA ARG A 311 -21.19 -19.28 -9.12
C ARG A 311 -20.69 -20.72 -9.33
N TYR A 312 -20.02 -21.33 -8.34
CA TYR A 312 -19.64 -22.75 -8.34
C TYR A 312 -20.74 -23.71 -7.84
N GLY A 313 -21.88 -23.20 -7.39
CA GLY A 313 -22.95 -24.02 -6.79
C GLY A 313 -22.55 -24.65 -5.45
N PRO A 314 -23.14 -25.78 -5.04
CA PRO A 314 -22.80 -26.45 -3.79
C PRO A 314 -21.34 -26.93 -3.76
N SER A 315 -20.52 -26.38 -2.86
CA SER A 315 -19.11 -26.72 -2.66
C SER A 315 -18.79 -26.88 -1.16
N PRO A 316 -18.97 -28.08 -0.58
CA PRO A 316 -18.84 -28.29 0.86
C PRO A 316 -17.39 -28.18 1.33
N TYR A 317 -17.17 -27.48 2.44
CA TYR A 317 -15.87 -27.37 3.10
C TYR A 317 -15.93 -28.12 4.42
N LEU A 318 -15.03 -29.09 4.61
CA LEU A 318 -14.86 -29.82 5.87
C LEU A 318 -13.58 -29.34 6.55
N VAL A 319 -13.73 -28.75 7.72
CA VAL A 319 -12.61 -28.27 8.55
C VAL A 319 -12.66 -29.07 9.84
N GLU A 320 -11.69 -29.96 10.07
CA GLU A 320 -11.74 -30.82 11.25
C GLU A 320 -10.40 -31.10 11.92
N ASN A 321 -10.42 -31.25 13.24
CA ASN A 321 -9.24 -31.58 14.06
C ASN A 321 -8.07 -30.59 13.91
N ASN A 322 -8.29 -29.37 13.43
CA ASN A 322 -7.20 -28.39 13.27
C ASN A 322 -6.92 -27.68 14.60
N PHE A 323 -5.67 -27.28 14.81
CA PHE A 323 -5.25 -26.39 15.89
C PHE A 323 -4.91 -25.01 15.32
N ILE A 324 -5.46 -23.97 15.92
CA ILE A 324 -5.24 -22.57 15.54
C ILE A 324 -4.96 -21.78 16.82
N GLY A 325 -3.82 -21.12 16.93
CA GLY A 325 -3.55 -20.32 18.13
C GLY A 325 -2.30 -19.45 18.07
N GLY A 326 -2.11 -18.59 19.08
CA GLY A 326 -1.01 -17.62 19.08
C GLY A 326 -1.05 -16.67 17.89
N LEU A 327 -2.26 -16.18 17.56
CA LEU A 327 -2.49 -15.16 16.55
C LEU A 327 -2.47 -13.78 17.21
N LEU A 328 -1.75 -12.82 16.64
CA LEU A 328 -1.58 -11.47 17.18
C LEU A 328 -1.78 -10.41 16.09
N GLY A 329 -2.30 -9.22 16.45
CA GLY A 329 -2.40 -8.09 15.52
C GLY A 329 -3.30 -6.97 16.04
N GLY A 330 -3.23 -5.80 15.39
CA GLY A 330 -4.26 -4.77 15.49
C GLY A 330 -5.57 -5.28 14.90
N ALA A 331 -6.70 -4.83 15.44
CA ALA A 331 -8.01 -5.07 14.85
C ALA A 331 -8.63 -3.70 14.59
N ASP A 332 -9.19 -3.52 13.41
CA ASP A 332 -9.75 -2.24 12.96
C ASP A 332 -11.08 -2.50 12.25
N GLU A 333 -12.12 -1.75 12.58
CA GLU A 333 -13.42 -1.78 11.90
C GLU A 333 -13.65 -0.58 10.98
N SER A 334 -12.69 0.33 10.85
CA SER A 334 -12.90 1.68 10.30
C SER A 334 -13.31 1.77 8.81
N LEU A 335 -13.51 0.66 8.09
CA LEU A 335 -13.97 0.66 6.69
C LEU A 335 -15.18 -0.26 6.44
N PRO A 336 -16.38 0.29 6.18
CA PRO A 336 -17.56 -0.50 5.81
C PRO A 336 -17.42 -1.03 4.38
N GLY A 337 -16.74 -2.17 4.21
CA GLY A 337 -16.56 -2.68 2.84
C GLY A 337 -15.71 -3.94 2.67
N SER A 338 -14.79 -4.17 3.57
CA SER A 338 -13.70 -5.10 3.33
C SER A 338 -13.64 -6.17 4.45
N SER A 339 -13.26 -7.38 4.07
CA SER A 339 -13.43 -8.62 4.84
C SER A 339 -12.24 -9.04 5.72
N GLU A 340 -11.21 -8.21 5.82
CA GLU A 340 -9.84 -8.63 6.17
C GLU A 340 -9.37 -8.20 7.58
N TYR A 341 -10.20 -7.56 8.42
CA TYR A 341 -9.70 -6.56 9.39
C TYR A 341 -9.76 -6.95 10.89
N ALA A 342 -9.77 -8.24 11.24
CA ALA A 342 -9.83 -8.72 12.64
C ALA A 342 -8.87 -9.87 12.97
N VAL A 343 -8.57 -10.08 14.26
CA VAL A 343 -7.87 -11.29 14.69
C VAL A 343 -8.87 -12.44 14.72
N ALA A 344 -8.73 -13.38 13.79
CA ALA A 344 -9.72 -14.42 13.55
C ALA A 344 -9.08 -15.82 13.60
N GLY A 345 -9.67 -16.72 14.38
CA GLY A 345 -9.31 -18.14 14.28
C GLY A 345 -9.70 -18.71 12.92
N ILE A 346 -11.01 -18.67 12.64
CA ILE A 346 -11.61 -19.11 11.38
C ILE A 346 -12.53 -18.00 10.87
N LEU A 347 -12.34 -17.58 9.63
CA LEU A 347 -13.18 -16.61 8.92
C LEU A 347 -13.84 -17.28 7.72
N LEU A 348 -15.17 -17.29 7.70
CA LEU A 348 -15.99 -17.86 6.62
C LEU A 348 -16.69 -16.76 5.84
N GLU A 349 -16.58 -16.75 4.51
CA GLU A 349 -17.18 -15.69 3.67
C GLU A 349 -17.72 -16.20 2.34
N SER A 350 -18.56 -15.40 1.71
CA SER A 350 -18.98 -15.58 0.32
C SER A 350 -18.75 -14.32 -0.50
N ALA A 351 -18.14 -14.49 -1.67
CA ALA A 351 -17.79 -13.42 -2.59
C ALA A 351 -19.01 -12.87 -3.35
N PHE A 352 -19.06 -11.54 -3.49
CA PHE A 352 -19.94 -10.75 -4.37
C PHE A 352 -21.47 -10.79 -4.13
N GLN A 353 -22.06 -11.89 -3.66
CA GLN A 353 -23.51 -12.04 -3.45
C GLN A 353 -23.84 -13.09 -2.36
N PRO A 354 -25.02 -13.01 -1.72
CA PRO A 354 -25.51 -14.03 -0.78
C PRO A 354 -25.48 -15.44 -1.39
N ASP A 355 -24.80 -16.40 -0.74
CA ASP A 355 -24.66 -17.79 -1.19
C ASP A 355 -25.62 -18.72 -0.42
N PRO A 356 -26.81 -19.04 -0.97
CA PRO A 356 -27.78 -19.96 -0.35
C PRO A 356 -27.31 -21.43 -0.42
N ASN A 357 -26.18 -21.72 -1.05
CA ASN A 357 -25.59 -23.05 -1.17
C ASN A 357 -24.27 -23.18 -0.38
N ALA A 358 -23.91 -22.18 0.42
CA ALA A 358 -22.78 -22.27 1.34
C ALA A 358 -22.93 -23.50 2.23
N THR A 359 -21.88 -24.30 2.38
CA THR A 359 -21.90 -25.49 3.26
C THR A 359 -20.55 -25.63 3.92
N PHE A 360 -20.46 -25.14 5.16
CA PHE A 360 -19.26 -25.28 6.00
C PHE A 360 -19.55 -26.26 7.13
N THR A 361 -18.67 -27.23 7.31
CA THR A 361 -18.73 -28.19 8.42
C THR A 361 -17.43 -28.09 9.22
N LEU A 362 -17.52 -27.57 10.44
CA LEU A 362 -16.40 -27.41 11.36
C LEU A 362 -16.53 -28.47 12.46
N ARG A 363 -15.58 -29.39 12.62
CA ARG A 363 -15.64 -30.45 13.64
C ARG A 363 -14.36 -30.60 14.45
N HIS A 364 -14.44 -30.64 15.77
CA HIS A 364 -13.29 -30.95 16.64
C HIS A 364 -12.05 -30.06 16.42
N ASN A 365 -12.21 -28.83 15.92
CA ASN A 365 -11.11 -27.89 15.83
C ASN A 365 -10.86 -27.26 17.19
N THR A 366 -9.60 -26.94 17.48
CA THR A 366 -9.19 -26.17 18.66
C THR A 366 -8.72 -24.80 18.19
N VAL A 367 -9.43 -23.75 18.60
CA VAL A 367 -9.01 -22.36 18.40
C VAL A 367 -8.70 -21.76 19.76
N HIS A 368 -7.45 -21.40 19.96
CA HIS A 368 -6.95 -20.79 21.18
C HIS A 368 -6.31 -19.44 20.88
N LEU A 369 -7.08 -18.37 21.02
CA LEU A 369 -6.59 -17.01 20.91
C LEU A 369 -6.22 -16.53 22.32
N SER A 370 -4.96 -16.16 22.54
CA SER A 370 -4.45 -15.77 23.85
C SER A 370 -3.22 -14.87 23.71
N GLY A 371 -2.87 -14.18 24.80
CA GLY A 371 -1.80 -13.19 24.84
C GLY A 371 -2.36 -11.78 24.85
N ALA A 372 -1.53 -10.80 24.50
CA ALA A 372 -1.92 -9.41 24.39
C ALA A 372 -1.52 -8.86 23.03
N ALA A 373 -2.40 -8.08 22.42
CA ALA A 373 -2.06 -7.24 21.27
C ALA A 373 -2.17 -5.78 21.71
N GLN A 374 -1.11 -5.02 21.47
CA GLN A 374 -1.07 -3.57 21.65
C GLN A 374 -1.13 -2.93 20.27
N SER A 375 -2.07 -2.01 20.08
CA SER A 375 -1.98 -1.05 18.98
C SER A 375 -1.70 0.32 19.57
N SER A 376 -0.67 0.99 19.03
CA SER A 376 -0.34 2.40 19.30
C SER A 376 -0.92 3.34 18.25
N ALA A 377 -1.68 2.82 17.27
CA ALA A 377 -2.26 3.62 16.20
C ALA A 377 -3.54 4.32 16.69
N PRO A 378 -3.62 5.66 16.64
CA PRO A 378 -4.76 6.45 17.15
C PRO A 378 -6.11 6.19 16.47
N TRP A 379 -6.10 5.54 15.32
CA TRP A 379 -7.27 5.35 14.46
C TRP A 379 -7.83 3.91 14.50
N ALA A 380 -7.19 2.98 15.20
CA ALA A 380 -7.67 1.60 15.38
C ALA A 380 -8.80 1.52 16.43
N LYS A 381 -9.87 2.28 16.19
CA LYS A 381 -10.86 2.72 17.20
C LYS A 381 -11.76 1.58 17.70
N ASP A 382 -11.98 0.55 16.88
CA ASP A 382 -12.98 -0.50 17.13
C ASP A 382 -12.47 -1.90 16.71
N GLY A 383 -11.51 -2.45 17.45
CA GLY A 383 -10.89 -3.74 17.13
C GLY A 383 -11.51 -4.94 17.83
N PHE A 384 -11.78 -6.04 17.13
CA PHE A 384 -12.26 -7.27 17.75
C PHE A 384 -11.37 -8.50 17.52
N SER A 385 -11.49 -9.45 18.44
CA SER A 385 -10.97 -10.81 18.28
C SER A 385 -12.12 -11.81 18.35
N ALA A 386 -12.11 -12.79 17.45
CA ALA A 386 -13.13 -13.83 17.38
C ALA A 386 -12.54 -15.19 17.02
N ALA A 387 -12.96 -16.24 17.74
CA ALA A 387 -12.54 -17.61 17.40
C ALA A 387 -13.15 -18.06 16.06
N LEU A 388 -14.41 -17.70 15.81
CA LEU A 388 -15.11 -17.92 14.55
C LEU A 388 -15.80 -16.64 14.09
N ILE A 389 -15.57 -16.25 12.84
CA ILE A 389 -16.28 -15.17 12.16
C ILE A 389 -17.09 -15.75 11.00
N LEU A 390 -18.40 -15.46 11.01
CA LEU A 390 -19.25 -15.58 9.84
C LEU A 390 -19.30 -14.21 9.17
N GLY A 391 -18.52 -14.07 8.10
CA GLY A 391 -18.46 -12.87 7.30
C GLY A 391 -19.70 -12.70 6.43
N ARG A 392 -19.56 -11.88 5.38
CA ARG A 392 -20.69 -11.44 4.57
C ARG A 392 -21.26 -12.58 3.72
N ASN A 393 -22.55 -12.46 3.39
CA ASN A 393 -23.19 -13.24 2.33
C ASN A 393 -23.30 -14.77 2.56
N ILE A 394 -23.07 -15.28 3.76
CA ILE A 394 -23.29 -16.72 4.04
C ILE A 394 -24.79 -16.98 4.26
N ARG A 395 -25.45 -17.77 3.41
CA ARG A 395 -26.90 -18.09 3.54
C ARG A 395 -27.24 -19.58 3.55
N GLY A 396 -26.43 -20.44 2.94
CA GLY A 396 -26.76 -21.86 2.81
C GLY A 396 -26.70 -22.67 4.10
N GLY A 397 -25.57 -22.63 4.81
CA GLY A 397 -25.33 -23.65 5.83
C GLY A 397 -23.99 -23.55 6.55
N VAL A 398 -24.02 -23.46 7.88
CA VAL A 398 -22.84 -23.69 8.74
C VAL A 398 -23.20 -24.70 9.83
N GLU A 399 -22.43 -25.77 9.92
CA GLU A 399 -22.49 -26.78 10.97
C GLU A 399 -21.19 -26.72 11.78
N VAL A 400 -21.29 -26.51 13.10
CA VAL A 400 -20.15 -26.49 14.01
C VAL A 400 -20.39 -27.55 15.08
N ARG A 401 -19.56 -28.60 15.15
CA ARG A 401 -19.69 -29.68 16.13
C ARG A 401 -18.44 -29.99 16.94
N GLY A 402 -18.56 -30.04 18.27
CA GLY A 402 -17.48 -30.49 19.15
C GLY A 402 -16.16 -29.71 19.03
N ASN A 403 -16.20 -28.45 18.58
CA ASN A 403 -15.00 -27.59 18.51
C ASN A 403 -14.70 -27.02 19.90
N LEU A 404 -13.43 -26.74 20.18
CA LEU A 404 -12.97 -26.02 21.36
C LEU A 404 -12.59 -24.61 20.95
N PHE A 405 -13.38 -23.63 21.36
CA PHE A 405 -13.08 -22.21 21.15
C PHE A 405 -12.76 -21.55 22.49
N GLN A 406 -11.53 -21.05 22.60
CA GLN A 406 -11.05 -20.24 23.72
C GLN A 406 -10.47 -18.93 23.18
N ASN A 407 -11.03 -17.80 23.59
CA ASN A 407 -10.54 -16.48 23.22
C ASN A 407 -10.29 -15.62 24.47
N THR A 408 -9.01 -15.49 24.80
CA THR A 408 -8.48 -14.70 25.92
C THR A 408 -7.56 -13.59 25.45
N LEU A 409 -7.63 -13.25 24.15
CA LEU A 409 -6.73 -12.26 23.59
C LEU A 409 -7.07 -10.88 24.17
N ALA A 410 -6.13 -10.34 24.95
CA ALA A 410 -6.19 -9.02 25.53
C ALA A 410 -5.86 -7.98 24.44
N LEU A 411 -6.89 -7.41 23.82
CA LEU A 411 -6.74 -6.26 22.95
C LEU A 411 -6.62 -5.00 23.82
N THR A 412 -5.43 -4.40 23.84
CA THR A 412 -5.15 -3.20 24.65
C THR A 412 -4.89 -2.00 23.75
N SER A 413 -5.34 -0.82 24.16
CA SER A 413 -4.98 0.46 23.55
C SER A 413 -4.43 1.40 24.61
N THR A 414 -3.53 2.29 24.22
CA THR A 414 -3.08 3.40 25.07
C THR A 414 -3.95 4.65 24.93
N LEU A 415 -4.94 4.67 24.02
CA LEU A 415 -5.79 5.82 23.75
C LEU A 415 -7.26 5.51 24.11
N PRO A 416 -7.94 6.37 24.90
CA PRO A 416 -9.40 6.30 25.11
C PRO A 416 -10.15 6.85 23.89
N PRO A 417 -11.33 6.32 23.50
CA PRO A 417 -12.20 5.40 24.24
C PRO A 417 -12.31 4.02 23.57
N ASP A 418 -11.22 3.32 23.30
CA ASP A 418 -11.22 2.27 22.26
C ASP A 418 -12.09 1.04 22.56
N ALA A 419 -13.08 0.80 21.69
CA ALA A 419 -14.09 -0.25 21.75
C ALA A 419 -13.55 -1.63 21.36
N LYS A 420 -12.54 -2.13 22.09
CA LYS A 420 -11.98 -3.44 21.78
C LYS A 420 -12.80 -4.57 22.40
N GLU A 421 -13.25 -5.52 21.56
CA GLU A 421 -14.15 -6.60 21.97
C GLU A 421 -13.49 -7.98 21.83
N THR A 422 -13.67 -8.81 22.84
CA THR A 422 -13.24 -10.22 22.82
C THR A 422 -14.48 -11.09 22.74
N THR A 423 -14.61 -11.82 21.63
CA THR A 423 -15.80 -12.65 21.37
C THR A 423 -15.44 -14.09 21.00
N ALA A 424 -16.36 -15.03 21.23
CA ALA A 424 -16.23 -16.37 20.68
C ALA A 424 -16.67 -16.41 19.22
N LEU A 425 -17.82 -15.81 18.93
CA LEU A 425 -18.47 -15.86 17.63
C LEU A 425 -18.86 -14.45 17.16
N LEU A 426 -18.52 -14.13 15.92
CA LEU A 426 -18.91 -12.86 15.32
C LEU A 426 -19.68 -13.10 14.02
N PHE A 427 -20.83 -12.44 13.90
CA PHE A 427 -21.60 -12.35 12.68
C PHE A 427 -21.45 -10.95 12.13
N TRP A 428 -20.90 -10.84 10.93
CA TRP A 428 -20.61 -9.54 10.34
C TRP A 428 -21.89 -8.79 9.92
N GLU A 429 -22.91 -9.53 9.49
CA GLU A 429 -24.15 -8.93 8.99
C GLU A 429 -25.14 -8.63 10.13
N SER A 430 -26.00 -7.63 9.91
CA SER A 430 -27.02 -7.23 10.87
C SER A 430 -28.03 -8.37 11.14
N PRO A 431 -28.68 -8.40 12.31
CA PRO A 431 -29.62 -9.47 12.67
C PRO A 431 -30.69 -9.74 11.60
N SER A 432 -31.20 -8.68 10.94
CA SER A 432 -32.21 -8.78 9.89
C SER A 432 -31.72 -9.47 8.61
N ALA A 433 -30.41 -9.48 8.37
CA ALA A 433 -29.78 -10.09 7.19
C ALA A 433 -29.36 -11.55 7.43
N LEU A 434 -29.39 -12.02 8.68
CA LEU A 434 -29.05 -13.39 9.07
C LEU A 434 -30.21 -14.36 8.73
N GLN A 435 -30.40 -14.64 7.44
CA GLN A 435 -31.36 -15.64 6.95
C GLN A 435 -30.61 -16.89 6.48
N TRP A 436 -30.33 -17.81 7.40
CA TRP A 436 -29.70 -19.09 7.05
C TRP A 436 -30.73 -20.16 6.75
N ASN A 437 -30.50 -20.93 5.69
CA ASN A 437 -31.27 -22.16 5.47
C ASN A 437 -30.98 -23.19 6.56
N THR A 438 -29.74 -23.23 7.07
CA THR A 438 -29.34 -24.07 8.21
C THR A 438 -28.19 -23.42 8.98
N PHE A 439 -28.35 -23.21 10.29
CA PHE A 439 -27.25 -22.86 11.18
C PHE A 439 -27.32 -23.80 12.38
N LEU A 440 -26.36 -24.72 12.48
CA LEU A 440 -26.28 -25.69 13.57
C LEU A 440 -24.98 -25.48 14.34
N LEU A 441 -25.11 -25.28 15.64
CA LEU A 441 -23.97 -25.02 16.51
C LEU A 441 -24.01 -25.97 17.73
N ASP A 442 -23.55 -27.19 17.53
CA ASP A 442 -23.56 -28.25 18.53
C ASP A 442 -22.15 -28.46 19.10
N GLY A 443 -21.66 -27.51 19.91
CA GLY A 443 -20.29 -27.52 20.40
C GLY A 443 -20.07 -26.71 21.66
N ASN A 444 -19.10 -27.15 22.47
CA ASN A 444 -18.72 -26.48 23.70
C ASN A 444 -17.88 -25.22 23.39
N PHE A 445 -18.36 -24.06 23.83
CA PHE A 445 -17.61 -22.81 23.78
C PHE A 445 -16.96 -22.60 25.14
N TYR A 446 -15.67 -22.87 25.26
CA TYR A 446 -15.10 -23.14 26.57
C TYR A 446 -14.85 -21.87 27.36
N TYR A 447 -14.18 -20.86 26.80
CA TYR A 447 -13.78 -19.71 27.61
C TYR A 447 -13.53 -18.45 26.78
N VAL A 448 -14.22 -17.35 27.11
CA VAL A 448 -13.99 -16.04 26.52
C VAL A 448 -13.68 -15.08 27.66
N GLN A 449 -12.53 -14.41 27.62
CA GLN A 449 -12.15 -13.41 28.61
C GLN A 449 -11.26 -12.35 27.99
N GLY A 450 -11.81 -11.17 27.74
CA GLY A 450 -11.03 -10.00 27.33
C GLY A 450 -10.31 -9.35 28.51
N ALA A 451 -9.40 -8.42 28.21
CA ALA A 451 -8.78 -7.56 29.24
C ALA A 451 -9.79 -6.67 29.96
N ALA A 452 -10.90 -6.34 29.30
CA ALA A 452 -12.05 -5.62 29.81
C ALA A 452 -13.24 -6.61 29.94
N PRO A 453 -13.56 -7.11 31.15
CA PRO A 453 -14.64 -8.08 31.35
C PRO A 453 -16.00 -7.60 30.80
N GLU A 454 -16.28 -6.31 30.89
CA GLU A 454 -17.49 -5.65 30.40
C GLU A 454 -17.60 -5.59 28.88
N ARG A 455 -16.53 -5.95 28.14
CA ARG A 455 -16.47 -6.02 26.67
C ARG A 455 -16.14 -7.42 26.17
N THR A 456 -16.43 -8.41 27.02
CA THR A 456 -16.31 -9.83 26.71
C THR A 456 -17.70 -10.37 26.40
N TYR A 457 -17.91 -10.88 25.19
CA TYR A 457 -19.22 -11.38 24.76
C TYR A 457 -19.12 -12.81 24.24
N LEU A 458 -20.20 -13.57 24.40
CA LEU A 458 -20.30 -14.89 23.78
C LEU A 458 -20.37 -14.74 22.26
N ALA A 459 -21.26 -13.87 21.79
CA ALA A 459 -21.40 -13.57 20.39
C ALA A 459 -21.68 -12.08 20.13
N ARG A 460 -21.28 -11.61 18.95
CA ARG A 460 -21.63 -10.27 18.43
C ARG A 460 -22.28 -10.41 17.06
N ILE A 461 -23.39 -9.71 16.86
CA ILE A 461 -24.12 -9.67 15.58
C ILE A 461 -24.11 -8.26 15.01
N GLY A 462 -23.68 -8.13 13.77
CA GLY A 462 -23.55 -6.87 13.04
C GLY A 462 -22.20 -6.19 13.27
N ALA A 463 -21.56 -5.76 12.17
CA ALA A 463 -20.48 -4.79 12.15
C ALA A 463 -21.07 -3.41 11.73
N GLY A 464 -21.13 -2.43 12.65
CA GLY A 464 -21.68 -1.08 12.40
C GLY A 464 -22.96 -0.73 13.18
N ASP A 465 -23.66 0.36 12.82
CA ASP A 465 -24.71 1.10 13.57
C ASP A 465 -25.88 0.32 14.26
N THR A 466 -26.04 -0.98 14.03
CA THR A 466 -27.09 -1.82 14.64
C THR A 466 -26.51 -3.12 15.23
N MET A 467 -25.50 -2.99 16.10
CA MET A 467 -24.86 -4.14 16.77
C MET A 467 -25.74 -4.72 17.86
N LEU A 468 -25.79 -6.04 17.95
CA LEU A 468 -26.35 -6.77 19.08
C LEU A 468 -25.26 -7.61 19.75
N ARG A 469 -25.04 -7.39 21.03
CA ARG A 469 -24.06 -8.12 21.85
C ARG A 469 -24.80 -9.15 22.69
N ILE A 470 -24.32 -10.39 22.66
CA ILE A 470 -24.92 -11.51 23.37
C ILE A 470 -23.94 -11.94 24.46
N GLY A 471 -24.27 -11.63 25.70
CA GLY A 471 -23.46 -11.94 26.88
C GLY A 471 -23.76 -13.32 27.46
N SER A 472 -24.98 -13.84 27.26
CA SER A 472 -25.44 -15.10 27.83
C SER A 472 -26.04 -16.07 26.82
N LEU A 473 -26.04 -17.35 27.19
CA LEU A 473 -26.75 -18.39 26.44
C LEU A 473 -28.26 -18.16 26.42
N ALA A 474 -28.83 -17.55 27.46
CA ALA A 474 -30.26 -17.25 27.51
C ALA A 474 -30.64 -16.22 26.43
N GLU A 475 -29.88 -15.14 26.31
CA GLU A 475 -30.03 -14.13 25.24
C GLU A 475 -29.87 -14.74 23.85
N TRP A 476 -28.91 -15.66 23.68
CA TRP A 476 -28.73 -16.40 22.42
C TRP A 476 -29.97 -17.21 22.03
N ARG A 477 -30.58 -17.93 22.99
CA ARG A 477 -31.77 -18.75 22.77
C ARG A 477 -33.01 -17.90 22.46
N LEU A 478 -33.15 -16.75 23.10
CA LEU A 478 -34.21 -15.79 22.83
C LEU A 478 -34.12 -15.26 21.39
N LEU A 479 -32.90 -14.96 20.93
CA LEU A 479 -32.67 -14.45 19.58
C LEU A 479 -32.91 -15.49 18.48
N THR A 480 -32.60 -16.76 18.75
CA THR A 480 -32.70 -17.84 17.75
C THR A 480 -34.05 -18.55 17.70
N GLY A 481 -35.02 -18.14 18.54
CA GLY A 481 -36.31 -18.80 18.66
C GLY A 481 -36.17 -20.12 19.43
N GLY A 482 -36.58 -20.11 20.70
CA GLY A 482 -36.33 -21.18 21.66
C GLY A 482 -36.70 -22.59 21.22
N GLU A 483 -35.73 -23.29 20.64
CA GLU A 483 -35.39 -24.73 20.70
C GLU A 483 -34.23 -24.95 19.72
N SER A 484 -33.14 -24.18 19.84
CA SER A 484 -31.94 -24.53 19.08
C SER A 484 -31.36 -25.81 19.67
N ALA A 485 -31.17 -26.84 18.82
CA ALA A 485 -30.41 -28.06 19.16
C ALA A 485 -28.95 -27.75 19.56
N SER A 486 -28.56 -26.49 19.43
CA SER A 486 -27.29 -25.94 19.84
C SER A 486 -27.10 -26.02 21.36
N ARG A 487 -26.12 -26.82 21.79
CA ARG A 487 -25.66 -26.89 23.17
C ARG A 487 -24.52 -25.90 23.36
N TRP A 488 -24.60 -25.08 24.39
CA TRP A 488 -23.57 -24.12 24.74
C TRP A 488 -23.33 -24.17 26.25
N GLY A 489 -22.10 -23.93 26.67
CA GLY A 489 -21.76 -23.73 28.07
C GLY A 489 -20.40 -23.07 28.15
N LEU A 490 -20.33 -21.87 28.74
CA LEU A 490 -19.07 -21.25 29.14
C LEU A 490 -18.53 -22.06 30.32
N GLN A 491 -17.47 -22.83 30.07
CA GLN A 491 -16.77 -23.59 31.11
C GLN A 491 -15.56 -22.76 31.59
N GLY A 492 -14.82 -23.23 32.58
CA GLY A 492 -13.55 -22.57 32.95
C GLY A 492 -12.55 -22.59 31.77
N PRO A 493 -11.42 -21.87 31.89
CA PRO A 493 -10.33 -21.97 30.93
C PRO A 493 -9.90 -23.43 30.74
N ALA A 494 -9.67 -23.84 29.48
CA ALA A 494 -9.16 -25.17 29.19
C ALA A 494 -7.73 -25.36 29.73
N PRO A 495 -7.39 -26.51 30.32
CA PRO A 495 -6.14 -26.76 31.01
C PRO A 495 -5.13 -27.27 29.97
N PHE A 496 -4.83 -26.40 29.00
CA PHE A 496 -3.79 -26.68 28.03
C PHE A 496 -2.46 -26.87 28.76
N LEU A 497 -1.69 -27.90 28.39
CA LEU A 497 -0.35 -28.16 28.94
C LEU A 497 0.61 -26.98 28.69
N ALA A 498 0.42 -26.24 27.59
CA ALA A 498 1.10 -24.99 27.28
C ALA A 498 0.25 -24.13 26.30
N PRO A 499 0.43 -22.80 26.24
CA PRO A 499 -0.35 -21.92 25.37
C PRO A 499 -0.29 -22.28 23.86
N ASP A 500 0.81 -22.89 23.43
CA ASP A 500 1.08 -23.32 22.06
C ASP A 500 0.83 -24.83 21.82
N GLN A 501 0.45 -25.59 22.85
CA GLN A 501 0.22 -27.03 22.78
C GLN A 501 -1.22 -27.40 23.19
N PRO A 502 -2.05 -27.91 22.27
CA PRO A 502 -3.45 -28.25 22.56
C PRO A 502 -3.64 -29.52 23.39
N HIS A 503 -2.58 -30.09 23.96
CA HIS A 503 -2.74 -31.22 24.86
C HIS A 503 -3.46 -30.72 26.12
N LEU A 504 -4.64 -31.26 26.37
CA LEU A 504 -5.29 -31.12 27.67
C LEU A 504 -4.53 -32.00 28.65
N ASP A 505 -4.29 -31.53 29.87
CA ASP A 505 -3.69 -32.36 30.92
C ASP A 505 -4.58 -33.61 31.15
N PRO A 506 -4.12 -34.82 30.77
CA PRO A 506 -4.93 -36.02 30.92
C PRO A 506 -5.15 -36.42 32.37
N ASN A 507 -4.40 -35.84 33.32
CA ASN A 507 -4.51 -36.12 34.75
C ASN A 507 -5.47 -35.18 35.49
N GLN A 508 -5.96 -34.13 34.83
CA GLN A 508 -7.05 -33.33 35.37
C GLN A 508 -8.39 -33.96 34.97
N PRO A 509 -9.34 -34.12 35.91
CA PRO A 509 -10.67 -34.63 35.59
C PRO A 509 -11.37 -33.61 34.67
N TRP A 510 -11.34 -33.85 33.36
CA TRP A 510 -11.99 -32.99 32.39
C TRP A 510 -13.27 -33.65 31.88
N GLU A 511 -14.40 -33.25 32.44
CA GLU A 511 -15.74 -33.73 32.04
C GLU A 511 -16.13 -33.21 30.63
N GLY A 512 -15.51 -32.14 30.12
CA GLY A 512 -16.03 -31.38 28.97
C GLY A 512 -15.88 -31.97 27.56
N ILE A 513 -15.14 -33.07 27.33
CA ILE A 513 -15.02 -33.64 25.97
C ILE A 513 -16.08 -34.71 25.67
N ASN A 514 -16.69 -35.32 26.69
CA ASN A 514 -17.74 -36.34 26.49
C ASN A 514 -18.91 -36.28 27.51
N ALA A 515 -18.95 -35.33 28.46
CA ALA A 515 -20.05 -35.27 29.42
C ALA A 515 -21.22 -34.41 28.91
N GLY A 516 -22.36 -35.06 28.70
CA GLY A 516 -23.63 -34.47 29.13
C GLY A 516 -23.59 -34.14 30.63
N PRO A 517 -24.50 -33.29 31.10
CA PRO A 517 -24.24 -32.33 32.17
C PRO A 517 -24.00 -32.97 33.53
N LEU A 518 -23.32 -32.24 34.43
CA LEU A 518 -23.87 -31.90 35.75
C LEU A 518 -23.33 -30.51 36.21
N PRO A 519 -24.20 -29.59 36.67
CA PRO A 519 -23.80 -28.32 37.27
C PRO A 519 -23.20 -28.53 38.67
N PRO A 520 -22.31 -27.65 39.17
CA PRO A 520 -21.90 -27.70 40.57
C PRO A 520 -23.10 -27.38 41.47
N LEU A 521 -23.28 -28.25 42.47
CA LEU A 521 -24.18 -28.04 43.60
C LEU A 521 -23.89 -26.70 44.28
N VAL A 522 -24.79 -25.75 44.09
CA VAL A 522 -24.97 -24.61 44.98
C VAL A 522 -25.47 -25.18 46.31
N THR A 523 -24.75 -24.92 47.41
CA THR A 523 -25.12 -25.37 48.76
C THR A 523 -26.20 -24.52 49.42
N GLU A 524 -26.59 -23.42 48.77
CA GLU A 524 -27.69 -22.53 49.13
C GLU A 524 -28.53 -22.29 47.87
N ASP A 525 -29.84 -22.13 48.02
CA ASP A 525 -30.75 -21.68 46.97
C ASP A 525 -30.87 -20.14 46.95
N TYR A 526 -31.78 -19.62 46.14
CA TYR A 526 -31.79 -18.23 45.70
C TYR A 526 -32.19 -17.21 46.80
N ASP A 527 -32.63 -17.66 47.98
CA ASP A 527 -32.90 -16.83 49.16
C ASP A 527 -31.89 -17.06 50.32
N GLY A 528 -30.90 -17.94 50.14
CA GLY A 528 -29.70 -17.99 50.99
C GLY A 528 -29.78 -18.94 52.18
N ASP A 529 -30.67 -19.93 52.20
CA ASP A 529 -30.66 -20.97 53.25
C ASP A 529 -29.86 -22.22 52.83
N PRO A 530 -29.06 -22.84 53.74
CA PRO A 530 -28.21 -23.97 53.38
C PRO A 530 -28.97 -25.29 53.25
N ARG A 531 -28.69 -26.03 52.17
CA ARG A 531 -29.29 -27.35 51.89
C ARG A 531 -29.08 -28.34 53.06
N PRO A 532 -30.10 -29.10 53.47
CA PRO A 532 -29.91 -30.18 54.44
C PRO A 532 -29.09 -31.31 53.79
N VAL A 533 -28.01 -31.74 54.45
CA VAL A 533 -27.20 -32.88 54.01
C VAL A 533 -27.70 -34.17 54.65
N GLY A 534 -28.04 -35.15 53.82
CA GLY A 534 -27.77 -36.57 54.11
C GLY A 534 -28.92 -37.57 53.93
N GLY A 535 -28.65 -38.64 53.16
CA GLY A 535 -29.33 -39.93 53.34
C GLY A 535 -29.41 -40.82 52.08
N GLY A 536 -28.88 -42.03 52.17
CA GLY A 536 -28.68 -42.98 51.06
C GLY A 536 -29.89 -43.73 50.49
N SER A 537 -31.09 -43.14 50.42
CA SER A 537 -32.26 -43.84 49.82
C SER A 537 -33.37 -42.91 49.30
N ASP A 538 -33.05 -41.95 48.44
CA ASP A 538 -34.06 -41.13 47.75
C ASP A 538 -33.59 -40.84 46.30
N PRO A 539 -34.42 -41.09 45.25
CA PRO A 539 -33.97 -41.20 43.87
C PRO A 539 -33.92 -39.80 43.24
N GLY A 540 -32.89 -39.04 43.58
CA GLY A 540 -32.70 -37.70 43.08
C GLY A 540 -32.45 -37.66 41.58
N THR A 541 -33.50 -37.37 40.78
CA THR A 541 -33.48 -36.49 39.61
C THR A 541 -34.89 -36.01 39.23
N ALA A 542 -35.44 -35.10 40.03
CA ALA A 542 -36.32 -34.03 39.56
C ALA A 542 -36.28 -32.90 40.62
N PRO A 543 -35.92 -31.65 40.28
CA PRO A 543 -36.64 -30.52 40.85
C PRO A 543 -38.07 -30.67 40.34
N ASP A 544 -38.94 -31.08 41.23
CA ASP A 544 -40.37 -30.99 41.04
C ASP A 544 -40.72 -29.50 40.86
N LEU A 545 -40.90 -29.10 39.61
CA LEU A 545 -41.92 -28.12 39.29
C LEU A 545 -43.26 -28.86 39.44
N GLY A 546 -43.73 -29.00 40.68
CA GLY A 546 -44.97 -29.69 40.98
C GLY A 546 -45.75 -28.92 42.00
N ALA A 547 -46.69 -28.13 41.52
CA ALA A 547 -48.12 -28.31 41.75
C ALA A 547 -48.70 -28.60 43.17
N ASP A 548 -47.95 -28.68 44.26
CA ASP A 548 -48.52 -28.87 45.62
C ASP A 548 -48.47 -27.61 46.51
N GLU A 549 -47.79 -26.54 46.08
CA GLU A 549 -48.04 -25.19 46.62
C GLU A 549 -49.30 -24.53 46.01
N LEU A 550 -49.97 -25.23 45.07
CA LEU A 550 -51.36 -24.99 44.73
C LEU A 550 -52.30 -25.65 45.77
N ALA A 551 -52.11 -25.28 47.03
CA ALA A 551 -53.13 -25.39 48.06
C ALA A 551 -53.07 -24.20 49.02
N GLY A 552 -53.56 -23.05 48.54
CA GLY A 552 -54.24 -22.08 49.39
C GLY A 552 -53.45 -20.84 49.77
N THR A 553 -53.56 -19.79 48.95
CA THR A 553 -54.31 -18.56 49.29
C THR A 553 -54.30 -17.64 48.07
N PRO A 554 -55.31 -16.78 47.86
CA PRO A 554 -55.29 -15.83 46.76
C PRO A 554 -54.11 -14.87 46.96
N PHE A 555 -53.18 -14.82 46.00
CA PHE A 555 -52.17 -13.77 45.98
C PHE A 555 -52.88 -12.45 45.68
N SER A 556 -52.94 -11.55 46.65
CA SER A 556 -53.44 -10.19 46.43
C SER A 556 -52.49 -9.50 45.47
N CYS A 557 -52.99 -9.07 44.29
CA CYS A 557 -52.22 -8.25 43.36
C CYS A 557 -51.57 -7.08 44.14
N PRO A 558 -50.26 -6.82 43.98
CA PRO A 558 -49.61 -5.72 44.66
C PRO A 558 -50.33 -4.40 44.34
N ALA A 559 -50.53 -3.55 45.34
CA ALA A 559 -51.07 -2.22 45.12
C ALA A 559 -50.08 -1.45 44.23
N VAL A 560 -50.52 -1.02 43.06
CA VAL A 560 -49.71 -0.19 42.15
C VAL A 560 -49.59 1.18 42.79
N TYR A 561 -48.37 1.56 43.16
CA TYR A 561 -48.02 2.92 43.51
C TYR A 561 -47.47 3.61 42.26
N SER A 562 -48.10 4.72 41.86
CA SER A 562 -47.60 5.59 40.80
C SER A 562 -46.82 6.76 41.40
N GLU A 563 -45.63 7.00 40.85
CA GLU A 563 -44.79 8.14 41.18
C GLU A 563 -44.59 8.98 39.91
N PRO A 564 -44.71 10.31 39.97
CA PRO A 564 -44.45 11.15 38.81
C PRO A 564 -42.96 11.12 38.45
N ILE A 565 -42.67 11.03 37.16
CA ILE A 565 -41.31 11.19 36.64
C ILE A 565 -40.85 12.62 36.89
N LEU A 566 -39.59 12.77 37.28
CA LEU A 566 -38.90 14.04 37.49
C LEU A 566 -37.68 14.08 36.55
N PRO A 567 -37.74 14.81 35.43
CA PRO A 567 -36.61 14.93 34.52
C PRO A 567 -35.60 15.94 35.05
N SER A 568 -34.31 15.74 34.78
CA SER A 568 -33.24 16.67 35.15
C SER A 568 -33.30 17.99 34.39
N LEU A 569 -34.02 18.03 33.26
CA LEU A 569 -34.18 19.17 32.38
C LEU A 569 -35.57 19.18 31.73
N THR A 570 -36.12 20.36 31.51
CA THR A 570 -37.40 20.57 30.82
C THR A 570 -37.22 21.00 29.36
N GLN A 571 -36.00 21.38 28.98
CA GLN A 571 -35.57 21.70 27.62
C GLN A 571 -34.14 21.17 27.40
N GLY A 572 -33.86 20.60 26.23
CA GLY A 572 -32.54 20.07 25.89
C GLY A 572 -32.35 19.87 24.38
N LEU A 573 -31.12 19.58 23.97
CA LEU A 573 -30.77 19.28 22.58
C LEU A 573 -30.93 17.79 22.29
N CYS A 574 -31.18 17.45 21.03
CA CYS A 574 -31.17 16.07 20.58
C CYS A 574 -29.83 15.38 20.93
N GLY A 575 -29.89 14.18 21.52
CA GLY A 575 -28.72 13.42 21.98
C GLY A 575 -28.19 13.84 23.36
N GLU A 576 -28.61 14.98 23.91
CA GLU A 576 -28.21 15.43 25.25
C GLU A 576 -28.77 14.45 26.32
N PRO A 577 -27.96 14.04 27.31
CA PRO A 577 -28.42 13.11 28.34
C PRO A 577 -29.46 13.76 29.25
N VAL A 578 -30.63 13.14 29.39
CA VAL A 578 -31.61 13.46 30.42
C VAL A 578 -31.61 12.38 31.51
N THR A 579 -31.63 12.81 32.77
CA THR A 579 -31.83 11.92 33.90
C THR A 579 -33.29 11.97 34.34
N LEU A 580 -33.98 10.84 34.26
CA LEU A 580 -35.35 10.66 34.74
C LEU A 580 -35.29 10.03 36.14
N SER A 581 -35.91 10.68 37.11
CA SER A 581 -35.95 10.22 38.51
C SER A 581 -37.39 10.12 39.00
N VAL A 582 -37.60 9.51 40.16
CA VAL A 582 -38.89 9.47 40.87
C VAL A 582 -38.65 9.85 42.33
N SER A 583 -39.67 10.36 43.02
CA SER A 583 -39.48 10.93 44.36
C SER A 583 -39.20 9.88 45.45
N ASN A 584 -39.77 8.68 45.31
CA ASN A 584 -39.52 7.53 46.19
C ASN A 584 -39.35 6.22 45.39
N PRO A 585 -38.14 5.93 44.88
CA PRO A 585 -37.90 4.72 44.08
C PRO A 585 -38.23 3.41 44.80
N ALA A 586 -38.12 3.39 46.14
CA ALA A 586 -38.41 2.21 46.96
C ALA A 586 -39.91 1.89 47.08
N ALA A 587 -40.80 2.82 46.72
CA ALA A 587 -42.24 2.59 46.70
C ALA A 587 -42.74 1.93 45.40
N LEU A 588 -41.89 1.86 44.38
CA LEU A 588 -42.20 1.20 43.11
C LEU A 588 -42.04 -0.32 43.25
N ALA A 589 -43.11 -1.09 42.99
CA ALA A 589 -43.11 -2.54 43.04
C ALA A 589 -43.66 -3.15 41.73
N GLY A 590 -43.11 -4.29 41.31
CA GLY A 590 -43.50 -4.99 40.08
C GLY A 590 -42.59 -4.71 38.87
N GLU A 591 -42.91 -5.31 37.72
CA GLU A 591 -42.22 -5.07 36.46
C GLU A 591 -42.66 -3.72 35.87
N LEU A 592 -41.74 -2.76 35.84
CA LEU A 592 -41.97 -1.42 35.30
C LEU A 592 -41.30 -1.25 33.94
N VAL A 593 -41.97 -0.56 33.04
CA VAL A 593 -41.51 -0.25 31.69
C VAL A 593 -41.54 1.26 31.51
N LEU A 594 -40.42 1.87 31.14
CA LEU A 594 -40.41 3.27 30.71
C LEU A 594 -40.97 3.32 29.27
N LEU A 595 -41.96 4.18 29.04
CA LEU A 595 -42.53 4.45 27.73
C LEU A 595 -42.16 5.86 27.28
N GLN A 596 -41.87 6.01 25.99
CA GLN A 596 -41.61 7.29 25.35
C GLN A 596 -42.57 7.51 24.17
N SER A 597 -43.01 8.76 23.99
CA SER A 597 -43.81 9.20 22.86
C SER A 597 -43.30 10.52 22.28
N LEU A 598 -43.31 10.64 20.95
CA LEU A 598 -42.94 11.87 20.23
C LEU A 598 -44.15 12.63 19.67
N ASP A 599 -45.34 12.05 19.73
CA ASP A 599 -46.56 12.59 19.11
C ASP A 599 -47.61 13.05 20.13
N GLY A 600 -47.23 13.19 21.40
CA GLY A 600 -48.17 13.59 22.46
C GLY A 600 -48.97 12.41 23.03
N GLY A 601 -48.45 11.19 22.91
CA GLY A 601 -49.01 9.98 23.51
C GLY A 601 -49.87 9.13 22.59
N PHE A 602 -49.90 9.41 21.28
CA PHE A 602 -50.60 8.56 20.30
C PHE A 602 -49.82 7.28 19.98
N SER A 603 -48.48 7.34 20.01
CA SER A 603 -47.60 6.18 19.90
C SER A 603 -46.64 6.13 21.08
N TRP A 604 -46.53 4.95 21.70
CA TRP A 604 -45.61 4.69 22.81
C TRP A 604 -44.59 3.64 22.40
N GLN A 605 -43.31 3.96 22.58
CA GLN A 605 -42.20 3.04 22.46
C GLN A 605 -41.79 2.59 23.86
N ALA A 606 -41.75 1.26 24.07
CA ALA A 606 -41.35 0.66 25.33
C ALA A 606 -39.84 0.44 25.39
N PHE A 607 -39.24 0.84 26.51
CA PHE A 607 -37.88 0.46 26.91
C PHE A 607 -37.88 -0.89 27.65
N PRO A 608 -36.72 -1.54 27.86
CA PRO A 608 -36.62 -2.73 28.70
C PRO A 608 -37.15 -2.50 30.13
N VAL A 609 -37.43 -3.58 30.86
CA VAL A 609 -37.93 -3.49 32.25
C VAL A 609 -36.90 -2.73 33.13
N VAL A 610 -37.34 -1.65 33.79
CA VAL A 610 -36.50 -0.69 34.55
C VAL A 610 -36.61 -0.83 36.09
N ALA A 611 -37.11 -1.96 36.58
CA ALA A 611 -37.32 -2.17 38.01
C ALA A 611 -36.04 -1.93 38.84
N GLY A 612 -36.10 -0.99 39.79
CA GLY A 612 -34.97 -0.65 40.67
C GLY A 612 -33.87 0.24 40.05
N GLN A 613 -34.05 0.75 38.83
CA GLN A 613 -33.00 1.50 38.10
C GLN A 613 -33.17 3.02 38.11
N PHE A 614 -34.03 3.59 38.95
CA PHE A 614 -34.17 5.04 39.08
C PHE A 614 -33.14 5.61 40.08
N PRO A 615 -32.43 6.72 39.76
CA PRO A 615 -32.56 7.54 38.55
C PRO A 615 -31.93 6.91 37.30
N LEU A 616 -32.60 7.06 36.15
CA LEU A 616 -32.19 6.53 34.85
C LEU A 616 -31.71 7.66 33.93
N THR A 617 -30.49 7.57 33.42
CA THR A 617 -29.95 8.54 32.46
C THR A 617 -29.97 7.97 31.04
N LEU A 618 -30.58 8.68 30.09
CA LEU A 618 -30.70 8.29 28.68
C LEU A 618 -30.59 9.51 27.76
N PRO A 619 -30.06 9.35 26.52
CA PRO A 619 -29.98 10.46 25.58
C PRO A 619 -31.37 10.84 25.06
N LEU A 620 -31.60 12.14 24.86
CA LEU A 620 -32.80 12.63 24.18
C LEU A 620 -32.85 12.13 22.73
N PRO A 621 -34.02 11.72 22.22
CA PRO A 621 -34.17 11.07 20.92
C PRO A 621 -33.89 12.02 19.73
N LYS A 622 -33.43 11.44 18.62
CA LYS A 622 -33.36 12.12 17.32
C LYS A 622 -34.75 12.30 16.73
N VAL A 623 -35.06 13.53 16.30
CA VAL A 623 -36.34 13.90 15.67
C VAL A 623 -36.09 14.57 14.33
N ALA A 624 -37.01 14.38 13.38
CA ALA A 624 -36.89 14.91 12.03
C ALA A 624 -37.15 16.43 11.93
N SER A 625 -37.87 17.00 12.89
CA SER A 625 -38.16 18.44 12.95
C SER A 625 -38.08 18.97 14.37
N LEU A 626 -37.46 20.15 14.52
CA LEU A 626 -37.32 20.88 15.79
C LEU A 626 -37.98 22.26 15.65
N PRO A 627 -38.59 22.81 16.73
CA PRO A 627 -38.71 22.24 18.08
C PRO A 627 -39.73 21.08 18.14
N ALA A 628 -39.49 20.11 19.01
CA ALA A 628 -40.38 18.96 19.24
C ALA A 628 -40.59 18.72 20.74
N GLN A 629 -41.64 17.97 21.11
CA GLN A 629 -41.85 17.52 22.48
C GLN A 629 -41.67 16.01 22.57
N VAL A 630 -40.91 15.57 23.59
CA VAL A 630 -40.76 14.16 23.95
C VAL A 630 -41.50 13.96 25.26
N HIS A 631 -42.42 13.02 25.27
CA HIS A 631 -43.19 12.64 26.43
C HIS A 631 -42.66 11.33 27.01
N TYR A 632 -42.41 11.29 28.32
CA TYR A 632 -42.03 10.09 29.06
C TYR A 632 -43.11 9.73 30.07
N THR A 633 -43.43 8.45 30.18
CA THR A 633 -44.28 7.89 31.25
C THR A 633 -43.76 6.54 31.71
N ILE A 634 -44.07 6.13 32.93
CA ILE A 634 -43.75 4.79 33.45
C ILE A 634 -45.05 3.99 33.42
N ALA A 635 -45.05 2.84 32.76
CA ALA A 635 -46.16 1.90 32.78
C ALA A 635 -45.78 0.64 33.58
N ALA A 636 -46.72 0.14 34.38
CA ALA A 636 -46.58 -1.16 35.02
C ALA A 636 -47.04 -2.28 34.07
N SER A 637 -46.23 -3.32 33.91
CA SER A 637 -46.65 -4.56 33.27
C SER A 637 -47.33 -5.45 34.32
N PRO A 638 -48.59 -5.89 34.13
CA PRO A 638 -49.25 -6.73 35.12
C PRO A 638 -48.59 -8.12 35.16
N PRO A 639 -48.35 -8.68 36.37
CA PRO A 639 -48.02 -10.09 36.50
C PRO A 639 -49.12 -10.96 35.90
N SER A 640 -48.73 -12.10 35.31
CA SER A 640 -49.64 -13.12 34.78
C SER A 640 -50.74 -13.47 35.80
N GLY A 641 -52.01 -13.19 35.47
CA GLY A 641 -53.17 -13.49 36.33
C GLY A 641 -53.80 -12.31 37.08
N CYS A 642 -53.22 -11.10 37.04
CA CYS A 642 -53.84 -9.88 37.58
C CYS A 642 -54.65 -9.12 36.52
N PRO A 643 -55.80 -8.50 36.87
CA PRO A 643 -56.53 -7.63 35.95
C PRO A 643 -55.67 -6.41 35.56
N GLY A 644 -55.70 -6.03 34.28
CA GLY A 644 -54.97 -4.86 33.80
C GLY A 644 -55.36 -3.61 34.58
N MET A 645 -54.38 -2.97 35.22
CA MET A 645 -54.61 -1.73 35.95
C MET A 645 -54.37 -0.53 35.02
N PRO A 646 -55.28 0.46 34.99
CA PRO A 646 -55.04 1.69 34.24
C PRO A 646 -53.94 2.50 34.94
N ASP A 647 -52.95 2.89 34.15
CA ASP A 647 -51.84 3.72 34.57
C ASP A 647 -52.33 5.12 34.98
N THR A 648 -51.85 5.66 36.10
CA THR A 648 -52.33 6.94 36.68
C THR A 648 -51.29 8.05 36.73
N ALA A 649 -50.04 7.79 36.30
CA ALA A 649 -49.01 8.83 36.26
C ALA A 649 -49.17 9.69 34.99
N PRO A 650 -49.25 11.03 35.10
CA PRO A 650 -49.25 11.90 33.92
C PRO A 650 -47.87 11.91 33.24
N PRO A 651 -47.82 11.90 31.89
CA PRO A 651 -46.55 11.95 31.17
C PRO A 651 -45.84 13.29 31.37
N VAL A 652 -44.51 13.25 31.40
CA VAL A 652 -43.64 14.42 31.47
C VAL A 652 -43.19 14.81 30.07
N ALA A 653 -43.28 16.09 29.73
CA ALA A 653 -42.81 16.63 28.46
C ALA A 653 -41.44 17.30 28.59
N ILE A 654 -40.52 16.98 27.67
CA ILE A 654 -39.25 17.68 27.48
C ILE A 654 -39.26 18.33 26.10
N THR A 655 -38.93 19.62 26.02
CA THR A 655 -38.85 20.34 24.74
C THR A 655 -37.47 20.15 24.12
N LEU A 656 -37.42 19.61 22.90
CA LEU A 656 -36.20 19.55 22.10
C LEU A 656 -35.99 20.86 21.36
N GLN A 657 -34.78 21.42 21.49
CA GLN A 657 -34.35 22.62 20.80
C GLN A 657 -33.32 22.31 19.72
N ASP A 658 -33.20 23.24 18.77
CA ASP A 658 -32.16 23.21 17.75
C ASP A 658 -30.90 23.88 18.26
N ARG A 659 -29.73 23.37 17.88
CA ARG A 659 -28.45 24.00 18.22
C ARG A 659 -28.23 25.19 17.30
N LEU A 660 -27.71 26.30 17.84
CA LEU A 660 -27.26 27.43 17.02
C LEU A 660 -26.21 26.95 16.01
N GLY A 661 -26.37 27.37 14.76
CA GLY A 661 -25.53 26.94 13.66
C GLY A 661 -26.08 25.76 12.88
N ASN A 662 -27.13 25.04 13.30
CA ASN A 662 -27.62 23.91 12.49
C ASN A 662 -28.44 24.29 11.25
N ARG A 663 -28.85 25.56 11.15
CA ARG A 663 -29.66 26.06 10.03
C ARG A 663 -29.18 27.43 9.57
N PRO A 664 -29.45 27.81 8.31
CA PRO A 664 -29.15 29.14 7.82
C PRO A 664 -29.80 30.25 8.69
N GLU A 665 -31.04 30.04 9.15
CA GLU A 665 -31.76 31.00 9.99
C GLU A 665 -31.24 31.12 11.43
N THR A 666 -30.50 30.12 11.91
CA THR A 666 -29.89 30.09 13.25
C THR A 666 -28.37 30.14 13.19
N ALA A 667 -27.80 30.57 12.06
CA ALA A 667 -26.37 30.60 11.82
C ALA A 667 -25.61 31.38 12.91
N ILE A 668 -24.47 30.84 13.34
CA ILE A 668 -23.63 31.47 14.36
C ILE A 668 -23.02 32.74 13.76
N THR A 669 -23.28 33.89 14.39
CA THR A 669 -22.77 35.18 13.87
C THR A 669 -21.29 35.35 14.22
N LEU A 670 -20.45 35.49 13.20
CA LEU A 670 -19.03 35.78 13.34
C LEU A 670 -18.78 37.28 13.33
N SER A 671 -18.13 37.78 14.37
CA SER A 671 -17.75 39.21 14.49
C SER A 671 -16.28 39.40 14.14
N PHE A 672 -15.98 40.30 13.20
CA PHE A 672 -14.62 40.65 12.83
C PHE A 672 -13.96 41.60 13.84
N SER A 673 -12.70 41.33 14.14
CA SER A 673 -11.83 42.21 14.92
C SER A 673 -10.72 42.77 14.00
N PRO A 674 -10.46 44.10 14.00
CA PRO A 674 -9.31 44.64 13.28
C PRO A 674 -8.02 44.15 13.94
N SER A 675 -7.14 43.52 13.16
CA SER A 675 -5.84 42.99 13.63
C SER A 675 -4.66 43.86 13.19
N ALA A 676 -4.77 44.52 12.04
CA ALA A 676 -3.83 45.50 11.51
C ALA A 676 -4.58 46.47 10.56
N PRO A 677 -3.98 47.61 10.14
CA PRO A 677 -4.59 48.48 9.15
C PRO A 677 -4.95 47.70 7.87
N GLY A 678 -6.25 47.65 7.55
CA GLY A 678 -6.74 46.90 6.40
C GLY A 678 -6.79 45.38 6.59
N VAL A 679 -6.66 44.85 7.81
CA VAL A 679 -6.76 43.41 8.10
C VAL A 679 -7.76 43.17 9.22
N TRP A 680 -8.75 42.33 8.98
CA TRP A 680 -9.75 41.91 9.94
C TRP A 680 -9.67 40.41 10.13
N GLN A 681 -9.76 39.93 11.37
CA GLN A 681 -9.70 38.49 11.66
C GLN A 681 -10.77 38.11 12.68
N THR A 682 -11.22 36.88 12.58
CA THR A 682 -12.02 36.20 13.61
C THR A 682 -11.69 34.72 13.57
N ALA A 683 -11.78 34.08 14.74
CA ALA A 683 -11.52 32.66 14.91
C ALA A 683 -12.59 32.10 15.84
N TYR A 684 -13.05 30.89 15.54
CA TYR A 684 -14.13 30.24 16.26
C TYR A 684 -13.89 28.72 16.27
N ASP A 685 -13.76 28.14 17.46
CA ASP A 685 -13.59 26.70 17.64
C ASP A 685 -14.96 26.05 17.84
N ASP A 686 -15.21 24.96 17.11
CA ASP A 686 -16.47 24.24 17.20
C ASP A 686 -16.33 22.74 16.89
N SER A 687 -17.42 21.98 16.94
CA SER A 687 -17.45 20.54 16.65
C SER A 687 -18.74 20.07 16.00
N LEU A 688 -18.60 19.17 15.02
CA LEU A 688 -19.71 18.43 14.41
C LEU A 688 -20.18 17.23 15.26
N THR A 689 -19.44 16.87 16.32
CA THR A 689 -19.78 15.77 17.24
C THR A 689 -20.69 16.19 18.41
N GLY A 690 -20.98 17.49 18.53
CA GLY A 690 -21.83 18.03 19.59
C GLY A 690 -23.30 17.64 19.47
N TYR A 691 -24.05 17.73 20.57
CA TYR A 691 -25.48 17.46 20.59
C TYR A 691 -26.27 18.40 19.67
N GLY A 692 -27.38 17.91 19.16
CA GLY A 692 -28.27 18.69 18.31
C GLY A 692 -27.85 18.79 16.84
N THR A 693 -26.66 18.38 16.40
CA THR A 693 -26.22 18.59 14.99
C THR A 693 -27.06 17.81 13.96
N THR A 694 -27.33 18.43 12.81
CA THR A 694 -28.20 17.90 11.73
C THR A 694 -27.57 18.11 10.35
N ASP A 695 -28.03 17.37 9.33
CA ASP A 695 -27.59 17.44 7.92
C ASP A 695 -28.53 18.30 7.05
N VAL A 696 -28.82 19.53 7.49
CA VAL A 696 -29.77 20.42 6.80
C VAL A 696 -29.24 20.82 5.43
N PHE A 697 -27.93 21.02 5.30
CA PHE A 697 -27.27 21.17 4.02
C PHE A 697 -26.85 19.80 3.48
N SER A 698 -27.71 19.17 2.67
CA SER A 698 -27.52 17.78 2.22
C SER A 698 -27.88 17.59 0.74
N PRO A 699 -27.20 16.68 0.01
CA PRO A 699 -27.51 16.38 -1.39
C PRO A 699 -28.91 15.79 -1.54
N VAL A 700 -29.46 15.16 -0.50
CA VAL A 700 -30.84 14.64 -0.50
C VAL A 700 -31.87 15.79 -0.50
N ARG A 701 -31.48 16.97 -0.01
CA ARG A 701 -32.31 18.18 0.05
C ARG A 701 -32.02 19.17 -1.08
N GLY A 702 -31.26 18.74 -2.10
CA GLY A 702 -30.98 19.53 -3.31
C GLY A 702 -29.64 20.27 -3.33
N ALA A 703 -28.83 20.17 -2.26
CA ALA A 703 -27.48 20.75 -2.24
C ALA A 703 -26.46 19.79 -2.88
N SER A 704 -26.30 19.85 -4.19
CA SER A 704 -25.51 18.88 -4.99
C SER A 704 -24.04 18.72 -4.58
N MET A 705 -23.50 19.70 -3.84
CA MET A 705 -22.11 19.74 -3.38
C MET A 705 -21.91 19.42 -1.91
N ALA A 706 -23.01 19.28 -1.17
CA ALA A 706 -23.01 18.91 0.23
C ALA A 706 -22.65 17.43 0.42
N SER A 707 -22.14 17.10 1.59
CA SER A 707 -22.01 15.73 2.09
C SER A 707 -23.29 15.31 2.82
N ARG A 708 -23.31 14.10 3.38
CA ARG A 708 -24.36 13.70 4.35
C ARG A 708 -23.89 13.80 5.80
N SER A 709 -22.76 14.48 6.05
CA SER A 709 -22.32 14.86 7.39
C SER A 709 -23.31 15.87 7.97
N PRO A 710 -23.48 15.93 9.31
CA PRO A 710 -23.99 17.12 9.97
C PRO A 710 -23.19 18.37 9.56
N ASP A 711 -23.88 19.50 9.52
CA ASP A 711 -23.35 20.78 9.05
C ASP A 711 -23.58 21.90 10.06
N LEU A 712 -22.65 22.85 10.11
CA LEU A 712 -22.75 24.07 10.90
C LEU A 712 -22.61 25.32 10.01
N PHE A 713 -23.62 26.18 10.11
CA PHE A 713 -23.77 27.46 9.44
C PHE A 713 -23.22 28.60 10.31
N TYR A 714 -22.40 29.44 9.67
CA TYR A 714 -21.89 30.67 10.25
C TYR A 714 -22.26 31.85 9.36
N ALA A 715 -22.75 32.93 9.96
CA ALA A 715 -23.06 34.17 9.27
C ALA A 715 -21.94 35.18 9.49
N LEU A 716 -21.38 35.69 8.39
CA LEU A 716 -20.27 36.63 8.39
C LEU A 716 -20.70 37.95 7.75
N THR A 717 -20.70 39.04 8.50
CA THR A 717 -20.95 40.39 7.95
C THR A 717 -19.63 41.11 7.67
N LEU A 718 -19.43 41.55 6.43
CA LEU A 718 -18.18 42.21 6.02
C LEU A 718 -18.06 43.62 6.63
N PRO A 719 -16.95 43.94 7.32
CA PRO A 719 -16.79 45.20 8.05
C PRO A 719 -16.45 46.39 7.13
N ALA A 720 -15.93 46.11 5.94
CA ALA A 720 -15.50 47.09 4.96
C ALA A 720 -15.56 46.48 3.56
N CYS A 721 -15.24 47.29 2.54
CA CYS A 721 -14.96 46.79 1.20
C CYS A 721 -13.61 46.05 1.25
N LEU A 722 -13.61 44.74 1.04
CA LEU A 722 -12.41 43.90 1.14
C LEU A 722 -11.86 43.59 -0.26
N ASP A 723 -10.54 43.58 -0.43
CA ASP A 723 -9.87 43.06 -1.63
C ASP A 723 -9.90 41.53 -1.68
N SER A 724 -9.83 40.89 -0.52
CA SER A 724 -9.96 39.44 -0.40
C SER A 724 -10.47 39.04 0.99
N LEU A 725 -11.06 37.86 1.04
CA LEU A 725 -11.53 37.17 2.22
C LEU A 725 -11.00 35.74 2.17
N GLU A 726 -10.33 35.33 3.22
CA GLU A 726 -9.81 33.99 3.41
C GLU A 726 -10.60 33.31 4.52
N VAL A 727 -11.04 32.09 4.25
CA VAL A 727 -11.73 31.22 5.21
C VAL A 727 -10.94 29.92 5.27
N ASP A 728 -10.44 29.61 6.44
CA ASP A 728 -9.59 28.44 6.66
C ASP A 728 -10.05 27.66 7.88
N LEU A 729 -9.94 26.34 7.78
CA LEU A 729 -10.13 25.41 8.88
C LEU A 729 -8.77 24.94 9.44
N CYS A 730 -7.70 25.68 9.15
CA CYS A 730 -6.34 25.28 9.48
C CYS A 730 -6.00 25.65 10.93
N GLY A 731 -6.20 24.70 11.84
CA GLY A 731 -5.90 24.89 13.25
C GLY A 731 -5.65 23.57 13.97
N ALA A 732 -4.95 23.64 15.12
CA ALA A 732 -4.62 22.46 15.92
C ALA A 732 -5.84 21.70 16.48
N GLN A 733 -7.02 22.33 16.44
CA GLN A 733 -8.29 21.74 16.86
C GLN A 733 -8.99 20.97 15.73
N THR A 734 -8.56 21.12 14.47
CA THR A 734 -9.18 20.44 13.33
C THR A 734 -8.64 19.02 13.21
N ASP A 735 -9.49 18.03 13.48
CA ASP A 735 -9.11 16.62 13.65
C ASP A 735 -9.81 15.65 12.67
N PHE A 736 -10.47 16.15 11.62
CA PHE A 736 -11.18 15.35 10.63
C PHE A 736 -11.17 15.98 9.22
N ASP A 737 -11.48 15.18 8.19
CA ASP A 737 -11.58 15.66 6.80
C ASP A 737 -12.79 16.59 6.65
N THR A 738 -12.52 17.88 6.42
CA THR A 738 -13.55 18.91 6.32
C THR A 738 -13.92 19.20 4.87
N ARG A 739 -15.14 19.70 4.70
CA ARG A 739 -15.55 20.44 3.51
C ARG A 739 -16.11 21.79 3.93
N LEU A 740 -15.56 22.83 3.31
CA LEU A 740 -15.92 24.22 3.59
C LEU A 740 -16.74 24.78 2.43
N HIS A 741 -17.87 25.40 2.75
CA HIS A 741 -18.69 26.12 1.78
C HIS A 741 -18.73 27.61 2.09
N LEU A 742 -18.65 28.43 1.05
CA LEU A 742 -18.98 29.84 1.07
C LEU A 742 -20.19 30.05 0.17
N ILE A 743 -21.30 30.50 0.75
CA ILE A 743 -22.53 30.85 0.02
C ILE A 743 -22.64 32.36 -0.08
N ALA A 744 -22.67 32.83 -1.32
CA ALA A 744 -22.83 34.24 -1.67
C ALA A 744 -23.82 34.37 -2.83
N VAL A 745 -24.95 35.06 -2.59
CA VAL A 745 -25.94 35.44 -3.63
C VAL A 745 -26.33 34.28 -4.57
N GLY A 746 -26.82 33.17 -4.00
CA GLY A 746 -27.35 32.03 -4.76
C GLY A 746 -26.31 31.05 -5.30
N ASP A 747 -25.03 31.38 -5.23
CA ASP A 747 -23.93 30.49 -5.58
C ASP A 747 -23.30 29.86 -4.33
N THR A 748 -22.92 28.59 -4.45
CA THR A 748 -22.19 27.85 -3.42
C THR A 748 -20.80 27.54 -3.96
N PHE A 749 -19.78 28.04 -3.27
CA PHE A 749 -18.40 27.73 -3.53
C PHE A 749 -17.88 26.76 -2.50
N THR A 750 -17.13 25.75 -2.94
CA THR A 750 -16.73 24.64 -2.07
C THR A 750 -15.26 24.35 -2.21
N ASP A 751 -14.61 24.07 -1.08
CA ASP A 751 -13.26 23.52 -1.02
C ASP A 751 -13.28 22.19 -0.27
N ARG A 752 -12.56 21.21 -0.81
CA ARG A 752 -12.38 19.86 -0.23
C ARG A 752 -10.89 19.69 0.09
N ASP A 753 -10.59 18.84 1.07
CA ASP A 753 -9.27 18.63 1.69
C ASP A 753 -8.03 18.90 0.80
N GLN A 754 -7.04 19.61 1.37
CA GLN A 754 -5.79 20.03 0.71
C GLN A 754 -4.52 19.31 1.23
N GLY A 755 -4.68 18.29 2.08
CA GLY A 755 -3.56 17.50 2.62
C GLY A 755 -2.74 18.19 3.73
N LEU A 756 -1.86 17.41 4.38
CA LEU A 756 -1.08 17.70 5.63
C LEU A 756 -0.60 19.14 5.79
N ARG A 757 -0.83 19.77 6.98
CA ARG A 757 0.24 20.40 7.81
C ARG A 757 -0.26 21.07 9.10
N THR A 758 0.58 21.03 10.14
CA THR A 758 0.44 21.83 11.37
C THR A 758 0.80 23.31 11.21
N ASP A 759 1.33 23.71 10.03
CA ASP A 759 1.85 25.06 9.76
C ASP A 759 1.16 25.79 8.58
N CYS A 760 0.13 25.18 7.98
CA CYS A 760 -0.65 25.72 6.86
C CYS A 760 0.16 26.11 5.59
N THR A 761 1.33 25.49 5.30
CA THR A 761 2.12 25.78 4.09
C THR A 761 1.96 24.73 2.96
N PRO A 762 1.98 25.07 1.65
CA PRO A 762 1.84 24.06 0.59
C PRO A 762 3.17 23.32 0.35
N ASN A 763 3.23 21.98 0.36
CA ASN A 763 4.20 21.13 -0.41
C ASN A 763 4.11 19.60 -0.10
N GLY A 764 3.52 18.81 -1.00
CA GLY A 764 4.07 17.53 -1.51
C GLY A 764 4.21 16.23 -0.65
N VAL A 765 3.60 16.05 0.53
CA VAL A 765 3.60 14.76 1.29
C VAL A 765 2.24 14.52 1.99
N ALA A 766 1.86 13.26 2.33
CA ALA A 766 0.47 12.80 2.59
C ALA A 766 -0.12 12.91 4.03
N ALA A 767 -1.33 13.51 4.10
CA ALA A 767 -2.50 13.43 5.05
C ALA A 767 -2.53 14.02 6.51
N ALA A 768 -3.10 15.24 6.66
CA ALA A 768 -3.88 15.75 7.81
C ALA A 768 -4.72 17.01 7.44
N TYR A 769 -6.02 16.81 7.16
CA TYR A 769 -7.24 17.47 7.68
C TYR A 769 -7.51 18.99 7.57
N THR A 770 -7.36 19.70 6.43
CA THR A 770 -7.82 21.12 6.39
C THR A 770 -8.33 21.63 5.04
N SER A 771 -9.47 22.35 5.03
CA SER A 771 -9.99 23.10 3.86
C SER A 771 -9.65 24.59 3.94
N ARG A 772 -9.38 25.23 2.80
CA ARG A 772 -9.06 26.66 2.69
C ARG A 772 -9.65 27.27 1.41
N LEU A 773 -10.54 28.24 1.59
CA LEU A 773 -11.18 28.99 0.51
C LEU A 773 -10.73 30.45 0.54
N VAL A 774 -10.28 30.96 -0.61
CA VAL A 774 -9.88 32.37 -0.79
C VAL A 774 -10.81 33.06 -1.77
N ALA A 775 -11.66 33.93 -1.25
CA ALA A 775 -12.48 34.83 -2.03
C ALA A 775 -11.71 36.11 -2.38
N VAL A 776 -11.63 36.42 -3.66
CA VAL A 776 -11.02 37.64 -4.20
C VAL A 776 -12.11 38.55 -4.72
N ALA A 777 -11.99 39.85 -4.42
CA ALA A 777 -12.96 40.85 -4.84
C ALA A 777 -13.09 40.91 -6.37
N SER A 778 -14.32 40.94 -6.85
CA SER A 778 -14.66 41.07 -8.27
C SER A 778 -15.96 41.84 -8.45
N SER A 779 -16.15 42.42 -9.63
CA SER A 779 -17.36 43.17 -10.00
C SER A 779 -18.57 42.26 -10.23
N ALA A 780 -18.32 40.98 -10.49
CA ALA A 780 -19.33 39.93 -10.61
C ALA A 780 -18.81 38.62 -10.01
N ALA A 781 -19.73 37.75 -9.59
CA ALA A 781 -19.39 36.38 -9.21
C ALA A 781 -18.83 35.64 -10.42
N GLY A 782 -17.65 35.03 -10.25
CA GLY A 782 -17.02 34.18 -11.26
C GLY A 782 -17.66 32.80 -11.30
N GLY A 783 -17.52 32.12 -12.44
CA GLY A 783 -17.94 30.71 -12.57
C GLY A 783 -17.20 29.82 -11.57
N ARG A 784 -17.84 28.71 -11.21
CA ARG A 784 -17.31 27.71 -10.27
C ARG A 784 -15.88 27.29 -10.68
N PRO A 785 -14.86 27.48 -9.82
CA PRO A 785 -13.53 26.97 -10.12
C PRO A 785 -13.56 25.44 -10.16
N PRO A 786 -12.76 24.80 -11.04
CA PRO A 786 -12.53 23.36 -10.95
C PRO A 786 -11.91 23.04 -9.58
N GLU A 787 -12.41 21.98 -8.93
CA GLU A 787 -11.85 21.49 -7.67
C GLU A 787 -10.41 21.01 -7.90
N ASP A 788 -9.45 21.61 -7.20
CA ASP A 788 -8.03 21.27 -7.26
C ASP A 788 -7.52 20.98 -5.85
N PHE A 789 -7.21 19.71 -5.57
CA PHE A 789 -6.71 19.23 -4.28
C PHE A 789 -5.30 19.74 -3.92
N THR A 790 -4.63 20.46 -4.83
CA THR A 790 -3.25 20.92 -4.64
C THR A 790 -3.11 22.40 -4.29
N ALA A 791 -4.21 23.17 -4.32
CA ALA A 791 -4.18 24.61 -4.06
C ALA A 791 -5.49 25.14 -3.47
N PRO A 792 -5.47 26.22 -2.66
CA PRO A 792 -6.67 26.86 -2.10
C PRO A 792 -7.73 27.14 -3.17
N ALA A 793 -8.99 26.76 -2.94
CA ALA A 793 -10.06 27.14 -3.85
C ALA A 793 -10.15 28.67 -3.92
N ARG A 794 -9.82 29.23 -5.08
CA ARG A 794 -9.90 30.68 -5.33
C ARG A 794 -11.19 31.02 -6.04
N VAL A 795 -11.98 31.91 -5.46
CA VAL A 795 -13.29 32.32 -5.97
C VAL A 795 -13.35 33.83 -6.14
N PHE A 796 -14.06 34.29 -7.16
CA PHE A 796 -14.20 35.72 -7.42
C PHE A 796 -15.63 36.12 -7.11
N LEU A 797 -15.85 37.05 -6.18
CA LEU A 797 -17.19 37.56 -5.87
C LEU A 797 -17.14 39.01 -5.35
N PRO A 798 -18.27 39.74 -5.41
CA PRO A 798 -18.38 41.03 -4.74
C PRO A 798 -18.19 40.86 -3.22
N LEU A 799 -17.27 41.64 -2.62
CA LEU A 799 -16.96 41.67 -1.19
C LEU A 799 -17.24 43.07 -0.63
N THR A 800 -18.52 43.43 -0.64
CA THR A 800 -19.00 44.77 -0.31
C THR A 800 -19.21 44.98 1.20
N ALA A 801 -19.00 46.20 1.68
CA ALA A 801 -19.22 46.53 3.08
C ALA A 801 -20.68 46.27 3.50
N GLY A 802 -20.89 45.59 4.62
CA GLY A 802 -22.22 45.23 5.14
C GLY A 802 -22.86 44.00 4.50
N GLN A 803 -22.23 43.40 3.49
CA GLN A 803 -22.69 42.14 2.89
C GLN A 803 -22.60 41.01 3.93
N THR A 804 -23.63 40.16 3.97
CA THR A 804 -23.63 38.95 4.79
C THR A 804 -23.33 37.75 3.89
N LEU A 805 -22.31 36.99 4.26
CA LEU A 805 -21.92 35.73 3.65
C LEU A 805 -22.26 34.60 4.61
N LEU A 806 -22.66 33.45 4.07
CA LEU A 806 -22.95 32.27 4.86
C LEU A 806 -21.83 31.24 4.64
N LEU A 807 -21.18 30.82 5.70
CA LEU A 807 -20.18 29.76 5.69
C LEU A 807 -20.82 28.47 6.20
N ILE A 808 -20.46 27.34 5.61
CA ILE A 808 -20.90 26.02 6.09
C ILE A 808 -19.67 25.16 6.29
N VAL A 809 -19.55 24.57 7.46
CA VAL A 809 -18.55 23.54 7.76
C VAL A 809 -19.26 22.21 7.90
N GLU A 810 -18.84 21.22 7.13
CA GLU A 810 -19.29 19.84 7.22
C GLU A 810 -18.11 18.87 7.05
N GLY A 811 -18.31 17.57 7.26
CA GLY A 811 -17.37 16.53 6.87
C GLY A 811 -17.23 16.38 5.35
N GLU A 812 -16.08 15.92 4.89
CA GLU A 812 -15.91 15.59 3.46
C GLU A 812 -16.88 14.47 3.03
N THR A 813 -17.00 13.44 3.86
CA THR A 813 -17.92 12.32 3.70
C THR A 813 -18.98 12.30 4.80
N ALA A 814 -19.94 11.39 4.68
CA ALA A 814 -21.01 11.22 5.68
C ALA A 814 -20.51 10.81 7.08
N PHE A 815 -19.25 10.38 7.19
CA PHE A 815 -18.68 9.81 8.41
C PHE A 815 -17.61 10.72 9.04
N ASP A 816 -17.19 11.80 8.38
CA ASP A 816 -16.12 12.66 8.85
C ASP A 816 -16.66 13.69 9.84
N LEU A 817 -16.45 13.43 11.13
CA LEU A 817 -16.93 14.26 12.23
C LEU A 817 -15.80 14.50 13.22
N GLY A 818 -15.70 15.72 13.71
CA GLY A 818 -14.69 16.05 14.70
C GLY A 818 -14.80 17.49 15.19
N HIS A 819 -13.72 17.97 15.80
CA HIS A 819 -13.52 19.36 16.20
C HIS A 819 -12.86 20.12 15.06
N PHE A 820 -13.09 21.42 14.98
CA PHE A 820 -12.45 22.29 14.01
C PHE A 820 -12.27 23.71 14.54
N SER A 821 -11.26 24.39 14.00
CA SER A 821 -11.02 25.82 14.21
C SER A 821 -11.34 26.56 12.92
N LEU A 822 -12.45 27.30 12.88
CA LEU A 822 -12.81 28.18 11.78
C LEU A 822 -12.14 29.54 11.94
N ARG A 823 -11.21 29.87 11.05
CA ARG A 823 -10.59 31.19 10.97
C ARG A 823 -11.04 31.90 9.71
N VAL A 824 -11.34 33.18 9.86
CA VAL A 824 -11.75 34.05 8.77
C VAL A 824 -10.90 35.32 8.80
N SER A 825 -10.24 35.63 7.69
CA SER A 825 -9.37 36.81 7.54
C SER A 825 -9.81 37.64 6.33
N GLY A 826 -10.18 38.90 6.56
CA GLY A 826 -10.49 39.87 5.52
C GLY A 826 -9.35 40.86 5.30
N TYR A 827 -9.05 41.20 4.06
CA TYR A 827 -7.94 42.08 3.68
C TYR A 827 -8.40 43.22 2.78
N ASN A 828 -7.99 44.44 3.08
CA ASN A 828 -8.02 45.63 2.23
C ASN A 828 -6.69 46.38 2.39
N LEU A 829 -5.65 45.88 1.75
CA LEU A 829 -4.28 46.37 1.95
C LEU A 829 -4.01 47.61 1.07
N PRO A 830 -3.34 48.66 1.59
CA PRO A 830 -2.96 49.81 0.78
C PRO A 830 -1.91 49.41 -0.28
N LEU A 831 -1.85 50.16 -1.39
CA LEU A 831 -0.84 49.96 -2.42
C LEU A 831 0.56 50.28 -1.86
N THR A 832 1.49 49.34 -1.97
CA THR A 832 2.91 49.56 -1.69
C THR A 832 3.60 50.22 -2.90
N PRO A 833 4.59 51.12 -2.68
CA PRO A 833 5.43 51.61 -3.77
C PRO A 833 6.07 50.44 -4.54
N PRO A 834 6.12 50.47 -5.88
CA PRO A 834 6.90 49.49 -6.62
C PRO A 834 8.39 49.65 -6.34
N ASP A 835 9.12 48.54 -6.42
CA ASP A 835 10.58 48.50 -6.29
C ASP A 835 11.20 47.91 -7.56
N LEU A 836 11.95 48.73 -8.31
CA LEU A 836 12.74 48.34 -9.49
C LEU A 836 14.18 47.92 -9.15
N GLY A 837 14.54 48.00 -7.87
CA GLY A 837 15.90 47.86 -7.37
C GLY A 837 16.76 49.09 -7.66
N PRO A 838 18.03 49.05 -7.24
CA PRO A 838 18.94 50.17 -7.43
C PRO A 838 19.37 50.34 -8.90
N ASP A 839 19.80 51.56 -9.20
CA ASP A 839 20.48 51.93 -10.45
C ASP A 839 21.66 50.98 -10.74
N ARG A 840 21.77 50.55 -12.00
CA ARG A 840 22.73 49.52 -12.38
C ARG A 840 23.14 49.60 -13.84
N SER A 841 24.21 48.87 -14.17
CA SER A 841 24.64 48.64 -15.54
C SER A 841 24.43 47.18 -15.94
N VAL A 842 23.98 46.96 -17.17
CA VAL A 842 23.76 45.62 -17.74
C VAL A 842 24.37 45.54 -19.13
N CYS A 843 24.70 44.33 -19.58
CA CYS A 843 25.24 44.14 -20.92
C CYS A 843 24.12 44.17 -21.96
N TYR A 844 24.43 44.69 -23.14
CA TYR A 844 23.54 44.60 -24.29
C TYR A 844 23.14 43.14 -24.53
N ASP A 845 21.83 42.91 -24.66
CA ASP A 845 21.27 41.61 -25.00
C ASP A 845 20.32 41.83 -26.20
N PRO A 846 20.61 41.27 -27.38
CA PRO A 846 19.74 41.39 -28.55
C PRO A 846 18.38 40.71 -28.33
N GLY A 847 18.28 39.79 -27.37
CA GLY A 847 17.04 39.18 -26.90
C GLY A 847 16.25 40.02 -25.88
N GLY A 848 16.75 41.20 -25.51
CA GLY A 848 16.10 42.16 -24.61
C GLY A 848 16.41 41.97 -23.12
N ILE A 849 16.56 43.08 -22.41
CA ILE A 849 16.86 43.15 -20.98
C ILE A 849 15.57 42.94 -20.19
N THR A 850 15.60 42.00 -19.25
CA THR A 850 14.46 41.73 -18.36
C THR A 850 14.45 42.72 -17.19
N LEU A 851 13.39 43.50 -17.10
CA LEU A 851 13.12 44.46 -16.01
C LEU A 851 11.99 43.92 -15.16
N ARG A 852 12.11 44.05 -13.84
CA ARG A 852 11.12 43.55 -12.88
C ARG A 852 10.83 44.60 -11.84
N ALA A 853 9.55 44.80 -11.54
CA ALA A 853 9.08 45.63 -10.45
C ALA A 853 8.37 44.75 -9.42
N TRP A 854 8.56 45.03 -8.13
CA TRP A 854 7.85 44.34 -7.06
C TRP A 854 6.91 45.30 -6.33
N ALA A 855 5.61 45.02 -6.39
CA ALA A 855 4.59 45.70 -5.59
C ALA A 855 3.48 44.67 -5.24
N PRO A 856 3.53 44.03 -4.06
CA PRO A 856 2.68 42.87 -3.75
C PRO A 856 1.17 43.16 -3.74
N THR A 857 0.77 44.43 -3.59
CA THR A 857 -0.64 44.88 -3.56
C THR A 857 -1.09 45.54 -4.88
N ALA A 858 -0.24 45.54 -5.91
CA ALA A 858 -0.58 46.07 -7.23
C ALA A 858 -1.37 45.04 -8.04
N SER A 859 -2.44 45.47 -8.69
CA SER A 859 -3.22 44.64 -9.60
C SER A 859 -2.73 44.74 -11.05
N GLN A 860 -2.03 45.81 -11.39
CA GLN A 860 -1.40 46.01 -12.70
C GLN A 860 -0.22 46.97 -12.61
N PHE A 861 0.65 46.93 -13.61
CA PHE A 861 1.78 47.83 -13.77
C PHE A 861 1.67 48.58 -15.11
N ALA A 862 2.09 49.83 -15.14
CA ALA A 862 2.32 50.56 -16.37
C ALA A 862 3.81 50.93 -16.45
N TRP A 863 4.40 50.78 -17.62
CA TRP A 863 5.84 50.93 -17.81
C TRP A 863 6.13 52.06 -18.80
N TRP A 864 7.22 52.79 -18.56
CA TRP A 864 7.79 53.72 -19.51
C TRP A 864 9.28 53.47 -19.61
N VAL A 865 9.78 53.48 -20.85
CA VAL A 865 11.20 53.42 -21.18
C VAL A 865 11.52 54.70 -21.92
N ASP A 866 12.41 55.52 -21.36
CA ASP A 866 12.80 56.83 -21.88
C ASP A 866 11.59 57.73 -22.19
N GLY A 867 10.63 57.74 -21.26
CA GLY A 867 9.39 58.52 -21.36
C GLY A 867 8.33 57.96 -22.32
N SER A 868 8.63 56.91 -23.09
CA SER A 868 7.67 56.26 -23.99
C SER A 868 6.97 55.09 -23.28
N PRO A 869 5.63 54.96 -23.36
CA PRO A 869 4.92 53.86 -22.72
C PRO A 869 5.34 52.54 -23.34
N PHE A 870 5.73 51.60 -22.50
CA PHE A 870 6.08 50.25 -22.89
C PHE A 870 4.86 49.35 -22.75
N PRO A 871 4.49 48.55 -23.77
CA PRO A 871 3.32 47.69 -23.72
C PRO A 871 3.53 46.56 -22.70
N GLY A 872 2.69 46.52 -21.68
CA GLY A 872 2.68 45.47 -20.67
C GLY A 872 1.91 45.90 -19.43
N THR A 873 1.15 44.98 -18.84
CA THR A 873 0.44 45.19 -17.57
C THR A 873 1.07 44.42 -16.40
N ASP A 874 2.08 43.62 -16.70
CA ASP A 874 2.70 42.68 -15.78
C ASP A 874 3.84 43.32 -14.98
N SER A 875 4.23 42.68 -13.89
CA SER A 875 5.37 43.09 -13.05
C SER A 875 6.74 42.90 -13.72
N VAL A 876 6.77 42.35 -14.93
CA VAL A 876 7.99 42.07 -15.68
C VAL A 876 7.82 42.48 -17.13
N ILE A 877 8.81 43.20 -17.67
CA ILE A 877 8.90 43.50 -19.10
C ILE A 877 10.28 43.10 -19.64
N ARG A 878 10.37 42.95 -20.95
CA ARG A 878 11.61 42.65 -21.67
C ARG A 878 11.80 43.67 -22.78
N SER A 879 12.69 44.64 -22.56
CA SER A 879 12.94 45.73 -23.50
C SER A 879 14.29 45.54 -24.20
N VAL A 880 14.31 45.65 -25.52
CA VAL A 880 15.56 45.77 -26.28
C VAL A 880 15.98 47.23 -26.18
N LEU A 881 17.10 47.48 -25.53
CA LEU A 881 17.63 48.82 -25.28
C LEU A 881 18.98 48.93 -25.97
N ASP A 882 19.18 50.03 -26.68
CA ASP A 882 20.47 50.33 -27.31
C ASP A 882 21.55 50.62 -26.23
N PRO A 883 22.85 50.54 -26.54
CA PRO A 883 23.88 50.91 -25.57
C PRO A 883 23.79 52.40 -25.15
N GLY A 884 23.68 52.65 -23.85
CA GLY A 884 23.51 54.00 -23.30
C GLY A 884 22.76 54.04 -21.96
N PRO A 885 22.58 55.22 -21.35
CA PRO A 885 21.71 55.40 -20.19
C PRO A 885 20.24 55.42 -20.61
N HIS A 886 19.40 54.74 -19.83
CA HIS A 886 17.95 54.66 -20.00
C HIS A 886 17.23 54.95 -18.69
N GLU A 887 16.12 55.67 -18.78
CA GLU A 887 15.19 55.87 -17.65
C GLU A 887 14.03 54.88 -17.75
N ILE A 888 13.90 54.04 -16.73
CA ILE A 888 12.79 53.08 -16.62
C ILE A 888 11.87 53.56 -15.51
N VAL A 889 10.63 53.90 -15.85
CA VAL A 889 9.60 54.24 -14.87
C VAL A 889 8.59 53.11 -14.82
N VAL A 890 8.22 52.70 -13.61
CA VAL A 890 7.09 51.81 -13.39
C VAL A 890 6.06 52.49 -12.51
N GLU A 891 4.79 52.33 -12.87
CA GLU A 891 3.64 52.72 -12.06
C GLU A 891 2.89 51.46 -11.64
N ALA A 892 2.93 51.13 -10.36
CA ALA A 892 2.04 50.14 -9.79
C ALA A 892 0.66 50.76 -9.58
N GLN A 893 -0.38 50.05 -9.99
CA GLN A 893 -1.76 50.50 -9.84
C GLN A 893 -2.58 49.43 -9.12
N LYS A 894 -3.39 49.86 -8.15
CA LYS A 894 -4.45 49.07 -7.54
C LYS A 894 -5.77 49.53 -8.13
N VAL A 895 -6.32 48.76 -9.05
CA VAL A 895 -7.57 49.06 -9.76
C VAL A 895 -8.76 48.75 -8.86
N ALA A 896 -9.81 49.57 -8.92
CA ALA A 896 -11.06 49.27 -8.26
C ALA A 896 -11.74 48.05 -8.89
N LEU A 897 -11.66 46.89 -8.24
CA LEU A 897 -12.28 45.64 -8.70
C LEU A 897 -13.79 45.59 -8.40
N GLN A 898 -14.30 46.51 -7.58
CA GLN A 898 -15.71 46.59 -7.19
C GLN A 898 -16.11 48.03 -6.84
N PRO A 899 -17.42 48.37 -6.86
CA PRO A 899 -17.89 49.76 -6.74
C PRO A 899 -17.49 50.49 -5.45
N CYS A 900 -17.23 49.76 -4.37
CA CYS A 900 -16.84 50.34 -3.08
C CYS A 900 -15.31 50.48 -2.89
N ALA A 901 -14.49 50.04 -3.86
CA ALA A 901 -13.03 50.08 -3.79
C ALA A 901 -12.46 51.41 -4.31
N THR A 902 -11.37 51.89 -3.71
CA THR A 902 -10.70 53.13 -4.14
C THR A 902 -9.44 52.80 -4.94
N THR A 903 -9.32 53.35 -6.15
CA THR A 903 -8.13 53.19 -7.00
C THR A 903 -6.91 53.88 -6.36
N GLN A 904 -5.75 53.23 -6.41
CA GLN A 904 -4.48 53.79 -5.93
C GLN A 904 -3.40 53.62 -7.01
N SER A 905 -2.42 54.53 -7.06
CA SER A 905 -1.28 54.46 -7.98
C SER A 905 -0.02 55.02 -7.31
N LEU A 906 1.10 54.33 -7.49
CA LEU A 906 2.43 54.73 -7.00
C LEU A 906 3.49 54.43 -8.06
N ARG A 907 4.53 55.26 -8.13
CA ARG A 907 5.61 55.15 -9.13
C ARG A 907 6.98 54.92 -8.50
N ASP A 908 7.84 54.27 -9.27
CA ASP A 908 9.27 54.14 -9.02
C ASP A 908 10.06 54.36 -10.33
N THR A 909 11.33 54.73 -10.21
CA THR A 909 12.19 55.08 -11.36
C THR A 909 13.59 54.48 -11.18
N LEU A 910 14.06 53.79 -12.22
CA LEU A 910 15.38 53.18 -12.30
C LEU A 910 16.19 53.81 -13.42
N GLN A 911 17.43 54.20 -13.13
CA GLN A 911 18.43 54.55 -14.14
C GLN A 911 19.24 53.30 -14.51
N LEU A 912 19.07 52.83 -15.75
CA LEU A 912 19.75 51.65 -16.29
C LEU A 912 20.78 52.07 -17.34
N THR A 913 22.04 51.69 -17.17
CA THR A 913 23.06 51.88 -18.22
C THR A 913 23.32 50.57 -18.97
N VAL A 914 23.04 50.54 -20.27
CA VAL A 914 23.32 49.39 -21.13
C VAL A 914 24.71 49.53 -21.73
N LEU A 915 25.59 48.59 -21.39
CA LEU A 915 26.96 48.52 -21.89
C LEU A 915 26.96 47.88 -23.28
N PRO A 916 27.83 48.32 -24.21
CA PRO A 916 27.91 47.74 -25.54
C PRO A 916 28.34 46.26 -25.50
N GLU A 917 27.97 45.51 -26.55
CA GLU A 917 28.43 44.14 -26.76
C GLU A 917 29.96 44.09 -26.90
N ILE A 918 30.60 43.03 -26.40
CA ILE A 918 32.06 42.87 -26.47
C ILE A 918 32.49 42.61 -27.93
N GLY A 919 31.71 41.81 -28.67
CA GLY A 919 31.94 41.49 -30.07
C GLY A 919 33.26 40.75 -30.24
N ALA A 920 33.49 39.75 -29.38
CA ALA A 920 34.70 38.95 -29.40
C ALA A 920 34.79 38.12 -30.70
N TYR A 921 36.01 37.79 -31.11
CA TYR A 921 36.23 36.83 -32.19
C TYR A 921 37.58 36.14 -32.09
N ILE A 922 37.65 34.91 -32.61
CA ILE A 922 38.89 34.14 -32.74
C ILE A 922 39.43 34.31 -34.16
N GLN A 923 40.69 34.67 -34.31
CA GLN A 923 41.37 34.74 -35.60
C GLN A 923 42.66 33.92 -35.64
N GLU A 924 43.00 33.37 -36.80
CA GLU A 924 44.31 32.78 -37.09
C GLU A 924 44.94 33.52 -38.27
N GLY A 925 46.07 34.17 -38.05
CA GLY A 925 46.67 35.07 -39.04
C GLY A 925 45.78 36.29 -39.31
N GLN A 926 45.25 36.41 -40.53
CA GLN A 926 44.34 37.49 -40.96
C GLN A 926 42.88 37.02 -41.09
N GLN A 927 42.61 35.74 -40.85
CA GLN A 927 41.27 35.17 -41.03
C GLN A 927 40.55 35.09 -39.68
N ILE A 928 39.36 35.69 -39.62
CA ILE A 928 38.45 35.63 -38.48
C ILE A 928 37.52 34.43 -38.65
N TYR A 929 37.31 33.68 -37.58
CA TYR A 929 36.41 32.53 -37.53
C TYR A 929 35.22 32.84 -36.62
N PRO A 930 33.98 32.70 -37.13
CA PRO A 930 32.79 32.67 -36.29
C PRO A 930 32.85 31.61 -35.19
N SER A 931 32.20 31.89 -34.07
CA SER A 931 32.01 30.90 -33.01
C SER A 931 31.23 29.68 -33.54
N GLY A 932 31.74 28.48 -33.28
CA GLY A 932 31.23 27.19 -33.74
C GLY A 932 31.90 26.64 -35.00
N ASP A 933 32.78 27.41 -35.66
CA ASP A 933 33.44 26.96 -36.89
C ASP A 933 34.38 25.76 -36.66
N THR A 934 34.66 25.02 -37.74
CA THR A 934 35.59 23.87 -37.72
C THR A 934 36.75 24.05 -38.70
N LEU A 935 37.96 23.88 -38.21
CA LEU A 935 39.21 24.11 -38.93
C LEU A 935 40.03 22.83 -39.04
N PHE A 936 40.51 22.49 -40.24
CA PHE A 936 41.35 21.32 -40.48
C PHE A 936 42.83 21.71 -40.51
N ARG A 937 43.66 21.07 -39.70
CA ARG A 937 45.09 21.38 -39.55
C ARG A 937 45.95 20.11 -39.54
N SER A 938 47.24 20.27 -39.82
CA SER A 938 48.23 19.20 -39.67
C SER A 938 48.90 19.28 -38.29
N PHE A 939 49.78 18.34 -37.93
CA PHE A 939 50.57 18.49 -36.71
C PHE A 939 51.46 19.74 -36.77
N GLY A 940 51.43 20.55 -35.71
CA GLY A 940 52.20 21.79 -35.65
C GLY A 940 51.75 22.74 -34.54
N SER A 941 52.51 23.82 -34.38
CA SER A 941 52.18 24.93 -33.47
C SER A 941 51.37 25.99 -34.19
N TYR A 942 50.18 26.28 -33.67
CA TYR A 942 49.27 27.29 -34.21
C TYR A 942 49.05 28.41 -33.21
N THR A 943 48.88 29.63 -33.70
CA THR A 943 48.64 30.82 -32.87
C THR A 943 47.31 31.45 -33.23
N PHE A 944 46.40 31.47 -32.27
CA PHE A 944 45.11 32.14 -32.33
C PHE A 944 45.22 33.48 -31.63
N THR A 945 44.55 34.50 -32.16
CA THR A 945 44.47 35.83 -31.56
C THR A 945 43.00 36.15 -31.29
N GLY A 946 42.75 36.81 -30.17
CA GLY A 946 41.43 37.22 -29.73
C GLY A 946 41.26 38.69 -30.10
N GLY A 947 40.21 39.00 -30.84
CA GLY A 947 39.79 40.36 -31.11
C GLY A 947 38.49 40.67 -30.38
N ALA A 948 38.19 41.96 -30.26
CA ALA A 948 36.92 42.45 -29.73
C ALA A 948 36.56 43.78 -30.40
N ALA A 949 35.26 44.10 -30.46
CA ALA A 949 34.75 45.36 -30.98
C ALA A 949 34.96 46.54 -30.01
N VAL A 950 35.15 46.24 -28.72
CA VAL A 950 35.39 47.24 -27.65
C VAL A 950 36.82 47.18 -27.10
N SER A 951 37.31 48.30 -26.57
CA SER A 951 38.65 48.39 -25.97
C SER A 951 38.66 47.93 -24.50
N GLY A 952 39.81 47.44 -24.00
CA GLY A 952 39.98 47.11 -22.59
C GLY A 952 39.48 45.71 -22.19
N VAL A 953 39.32 44.81 -23.17
CA VAL A 953 38.86 43.44 -22.99
C VAL A 953 40.01 42.56 -22.51
N SER A 954 39.75 41.74 -21.49
CA SER A 954 40.65 40.66 -21.09
C SER A 954 40.22 39.34 -21.72
N PHE A 955 41.18 38.57 -22.23
CA PHE A 955 40.97 37.31 -22.92
C PHE A 955 41.55 36.13 -22.14
N THR A 956 40.78 35.06 -22.02
CA THR A 956 41.19 33.77 -21.47
C THR A 956 40.90 32.68 -22.49
N TRP A 957 41.85 31.78 -22.69
CA TRP A 957 41.81 30.72 -23.68
C TRP A 957 41.80 29.36 -23.02
N GLN A 958 41.08 28.42 -23.62
CA GLN A 958 41.13 27.00 -23.27
C GLN A 958 41.25 26.14 -24.53
N VAL A 959 42.16 25.16 -24.52
CA VAL A 959 42.22 24.09 -25.51
C VAL A 959 41.62 22.85 -24.87
N LEU A 960 40.53 22.37 -25.44
CA LEU A 960 39.79 21.20 -25.01
C LEU A 960 40.12 19.99 -25.90
N ASN A 961 40.12 18.79 -25.35
CA ASN A 961 40.14 17.56 -26.13
C ASN A 961 38.76 17.19 -26.70
N ALA A 962 38.66 16.06 -27.40
CA ALA A 962 37.41 15.56 -27.98
C ALA A 962 36.31 15.27 -26.93
N GLN A 963 36.66 15.12 -25.66
CA GLN A 963 35.75 14.94 -24.53
C GLN A 963 35.42 16.27 -23.82
N LEU A 964 35.77 17.42 -24.41
CA LEU A 964 35.59 18.76 -23.86
C LEU A 964 36.36 19.02 -22.56
N LEU A 965 37.40 18.23 -22.27
CA LEU A 965 38.25 18.43 -21.10
C LEU A 965 39.40 19.39 -21.44
N PRO A 966 39.69 20.40 -20.58
CA PRO A 966 40.77 21.35 -20.83
C PRO A 966 42.13 20.66 -20.75
N LEU A 967 42.83 20.64 -21.87
CA LEU A 967 44.22 20.21 -21.99
C LEU A 967 45.19 21.35 -21.65
N TYR A 968 44.79 22.58 -21.97
CA TYR A 968 45.63 23.76 -21.79
C TYR A 968 44.79 25.01 -21.60
N THR A 969 45.28 25.95 -20.79
CA THR A 969 44.64 27.25 -20.58
C THR A 969 45.68 28.35 -20.64
N ALA A 970 45.33 29.48 -21.25
CA ALA A 970 46.20 30.66 -21.30
C ALA A 970 45.41 31.94 -21.10
N SER A 971 46.06 33.01 -20.67
CA SER A 971 45.47 34.34 -20.56
C SER A 971 46.26 35.33 -21.40
N GLY A 972 45.57 36.23 -22.09
CA GLY A 972 46.18 37.23 -22.95
C GLY A 972 45.59 37.23 -24.36
N PRO A 973 46.00 38.18 -25.21
CA PRO A 973 45.41 38.39 -26.53
C PRO A 973 45.69 37.27 -27.53
N THR A 974 46.62 36.36 -27.21
CA THR A 974 46.99 35.25 -28.09
C THR A 974 47.08 33.92 -27.34
N LEU A 975 46.75 32.85 -28.04
CA LEU A 975 46.96 31.46 -27.65
C LEU A 975 47.88 30.81 -28.67
N THR A 976 49.06 30.37 -28.25
CA THR A 976 49.91 29.48 -29.05
C THR A 976 49.90 28.09 -28.44
N TYR A 977 49.54 27.07 -29.23
CA TYR A 977 49.50 25.68 -28.78
C TYR A 977 50.02 24.72 -29.87
N GLU A 978 50.81 23.73 -29.46
CA GLU A 978 51.36 22.69 -30.34
C GLU A 978 50.48 21.44 -30.34
N PHE A 979 49.87 21.13 -31.48
CA PHE A 979 49.03 19.96 -31.67
C PHE A 979 49.86 18.80 -32.22
N GLY A 980 50.33 17.93 -31.32
CA GLY A 980 51.19 16.79 -31.66
C GLY A 980 50.46 15.47 -31.93
N VAL A 981 49.14 15.41 -31.75
CA VAL A 981 48.34 14.17 -31.82
C VAL A 981 47.09 14.37 -32.67
N ARG A 982 46.72 13.35 -33.46
CA ARG A 982 45.51 13.35 -34.29
C ARG A 982 44.28 13.38 -33.38
N GLY A 983 43.34 14.27 -33.66
CA GLY A 983 42.13 14.38 -32.87
C GLY A 983 41.31 15.61 -33.19
N VAL A 984 40.13 15.69 -32.57
CA VAL A 984 39.30 16.89 -32.56
C VAL A 984 39.54 17.63 -31.25
N TYR A 985 39.76 18.94 -31.35
CA TYR A 985 40.01 19.84 -30.24
C TYR A 985 39.00 20.98 -30.27
N GLY A 986 38.69 21.56 -29.11
CA GLY A 986 37.94 22.81 -29.02
C GLY A 986 38.87 23.93 -28.54
N ILE A 987 38.84 25.10 -29.18
CA ILE A 987 39.53 26.30 -28.70
C ILE A 987 38.47 27.27 -28.24
N VAL A 988 38.41 27.52 -26.94
CA VAL A 988 37.44 28.41 -26.32
C VAL A 988 38.14 29.71 -25.94
N LEU A 989 37.58 30.84 -26.36
CA LEU A 989 37.98 32.19 -25.98
C LEU A 989 36.89 32.80 -25.09
N GLU A 990 37.18 32.97 -23.80
CA GLU A 990 36.36 33.77 -22.90
C GLU A 990 36.88 35.22 -22.88
N SER A 991 36.00 36.17 -23.22
CA SER A 991 36.29 37.59 -23.31
C SER A 991 35.51 38.34 -22.24
N GLN A 992 36.16 39.26 -21.52
CA GLN A 992 35.52 40.03 -20.45
C GLN A 992 35.81 41.53 -20.58
N ALA A 993 34.77 42.36 -20.51
CA ALA A 993 34.84 43.83 -20.46
C ALA A 993 33.95 44.36 -19.33
N GLY A 994 34.55 44.82 -18.24
CA GLY A 994 33.80 45.16 -17.03
C GLY A 994 33.00 43.96 -16.49
N THR A 995 31.68 44.13 -16.39
CA THR A 995 30.75 43.06 -15.96
C THR A 995 30.29 42.16 -17.10
N CYS A 996 30.60 42.50 -18.36
CA CYS A 996 30.18 41.73 -19.52
C CYS A 996 31.16 40.61 -19.81
N ARG A 997 30.62 39.44 -20.19
CA ARG A 997 31.39 38.26 -20.59
C ARG A 997 30.79 37.67 -21.85
N GLU A 998 31.66 37.23 -22.74
CA GLU A 998 31.32 36.57 -24.01
C GLU A 998 32.23 35.35 -24.18
N THR A 999 31.75 34.33 -24.87
CA THR A 999 32.53 33.10 -25.11
C THR A 999 32.42 32.66 -26.55
N ASP A 1000 33.56 32.58 -27.23
CA ASP A 1000 33.68 32.04 -28.57
C ASP A 1000 34.33 30.66 -28.55
N THR A 1001 33.92 29.79 -29.47
CA THR A 1001 34.51 28.45 -29.62
C THR A 1001 34.90 28.18 -31.06
N LEU A 1002 36.10 27.64 -31.29
CA LEU A 1002 36.57 27.19 -32.60
C LEU A 1002 36.98 25.71 -32.51
N TYR A 1003 36.40 24.84 -33.33
CA TYR A 1003 36.76 23.42 -33.37
C TYR A 1003 37.93 23.18 -34.32
N LEU A 1004 38.91 22.37 -33.90
CA LEU A 1004 40.06 21.99 -34.72
C LEU A 1004 40.11 20.49 -34.93
N VAL A 1005 40.22 20.06 -36.19
CA VAL A 1005 40.49 18.68 -36.56
C VAL A 1005 41.92 18.55 -37.05
N VAL A 1006 42.76 17.90 -36.25
CA VAL A 1006 44.19 17.77 -36.51
C VAL A 1006 44.49 16.40 -37.12
N GLN A 1007 45.17 16.38 -38.27
CA GLN A 1007 45.54 15.17 -39.02
C GLN A 1007 47.06 15.07 -39.25
N ALA A 1008 47.57 13.86 -39.49
CA ALA A 1008 48.98 13.68 -39.83
C ALA A 1008 49.23 14.03 -41.32
N ALA A 1009 50.30 14.78 -41.62
CA ALA A 1009 50.77 15.02 -42.98
C ALA A 1009 52.24 14.56 -43.13
N ALA A 1010 52.62 14.10 -44.32
CA ALA A 1010 53.96 13.55 -44.58
C ALA A 1010 55.10 14.57 -44.34
N SER A 1011 54.84 15.86 -44.51
CA SER A 1011 55.80 16.96 -44.28
C SER A 1011 56.06 17.26 -42.80
N SER A 1012 55.32 16.66 -41.87
CA SER A 1012 55.41 16.92 -40.42
C SER A 1012 56.41 16.01 -39.67
N LEU A 1013 57.18 15.18 -40.38
CA LEU A 1013 57.95 14.05 -39.82
C LEU A 1013 59.39 14.39 -39.36
N ASP A 1014 59.83 15.64 -39.43
CA ASP A 1014 61.24 16.04 -39.24
C ASP A 1014 61.75 16.16 -37.79
N LYS A 1015 61.10 15.53 -36.79
CA LYS A 1015 61.59 15.55 -35.40
C LYS A 1015 61.71 14.14 -34.79
N VAL A 1016 62.88 13.56 -35.03
CA VAL A 1016 63.66 12.55 -34.27
C VAL A 1016 62.99 11.23 -33.85
N GLN A 1017 63.35 10.13 -34.54
CA GLN A 1017 63.56 8.77 -34.00
C GLN A 1017 64.42 7.91 -34.97
N MET A 1018 65.02 6.80 -34.49
CA MET A 1018 66.03 5.99 -35.22
C MET A 1018 65.54 5.51 -36.60
N LEU A 1019 66.42 5.63 -37.61
CA LEU A 1019 66.15 5.34 -39.03
C LEU A 1019 64.95 6.13 -39.62
N GLY A 1020 64.48 7.16 -38.92
CA GLY A 1020 63.40 8.07 -39.34
C GLY A 1020 61.99 7.48 -39.34
N VAL A 1021 61.80 6.26 -38.83
CA VAL A 1021 60.47 5.64 -38.69
C VAL A 1021 59.79 6.11 -37.42
N ARG A 1022 58.54 6.58 -37.52
CA ARG A 1022 57.73 7.03 -36.36
C ARG A 1022 56.57 6.08 -36.11
N LEU A 1023 56.43 5.60 -34.88
CA LEU A 1023 55.34 4.73 -34.43
C LEU A 1023 54.40 5.48 -33.49
N TRP A 1024 53.08 5.34 -33.65
CA TRP A 1024 52.08 5.88 -32.72
C TRP A 1024 50.80 5.03 -32.70
N VAL A 1025 49.99 5.21 -31.66
CA VAL A 1025 48.65 4.61 -31.55
C VAL A 1025 47.61 5.63 -31.98
N ASP A 1026 46.60 5.22 -32.75
CA ASP A 1026 45.42 6.05 -32.97
C ASP A 1026 44.55 6.05 -31.70
N PRO A 1027 44.37 7.20 -31.02
CA PRO A 1027 43.63 7.26 -29.77
C PRO A 1027 42.14 6.92 -29.93
N MET A 1028 41.60 6.95 -31.15
CA MET A 1028 40.20 6.63 -31.42
C MET A 1028 39.92 5.13 -31.47
N ASP A 1029 40.86 4.31 -31.95
CA ASP A 1029 40.63 2.88 -32.17
C ASP A 1029 41.74 1.93 -31.67
N GLY A 1030 42.78 2.49 -31.03
CA GLY A 1030 43.88 1.73 -30.45
C GLY A 1030 44.81 1.08 -31.47
N SER A 1031 44.69 1.40 -32.76
CA SER A 1031 45.53 0.78 -33.80
C SER A 1031 46.95 1.36 -33.85
N LEU A 1032 47.94 0.50 -34.12
CA LEU A 1032 49.33 0.92 -34.31
C LEU A 1032 49.55 1.41 -35.74
N TRP A 1033 50.09 2.61 -35.86
CA TRP A 1033 50.49 3.24 -37.11
C TRP A 1033 52.00 3.44 -37.15
N ALA A 1034 52.57 3.36 -38.36
CA ALA A 1034 53.93 3.80 -38.64
C ALA A 1034 53.99 4.73 -39.83
N ALA A 1035 54.85 5.74 -39.75
CA ALA A 1035 55.28 6.53 -40.89
C ALA A 1035 56.73 6.20 -41.23
N PHE A 1036 56.99 5.98 -42.52
CA PHE A 1036 58.32 5.69 -43.05
C PHE A 1036 58.79 6.87 -43.90
N PRO A 1037 60.02 7.36 -43.69
CA PRO A 1037 60.54 8.51 -44.43
C PRO A 1037 60.88 8.10 -45.87
N GLU A 1038 60.97 9.06 -46.78
CA GLU A 1038 61.40 8.81 -48.16
C GLU A 1038 62.82 8.22 -48.17
N GLY A 1039 63.08 7.21 -49.02
CA GLY A 1039 64.42 6.62 -49.11
C GLY A 1039 64.52 5.12 -49.43
N GLY A 1040 63.42 4.42 -49.67
CA GLY A 1040 63.44 3.02 -50.12
C GLY A 1040 62.42 2.13 -49.42
N LEU A 1041 62.66 0.81 -49.41
CA LEU A 1041 61.81 -0.18 -48.74
C LEU A 1041 62.26 -0.37 -47.28
N TYR A 1042 61.32 -0.29 -46.35
CA TYR A 1042 61.51 -0.55 -44.94
C TYR A 1042 60.87 -1.89 -44.58
N TYR A 1043 61.61 -2.74 -43.90
CA TYR A 1043 61.10 -3.99 -43.34
C TYR A 1043 60.85 -3.80 -41.86
N LEU A 1044 59.61 -4.02 -41.43
CA LEU A 1044 59.19 -3.85 -40.04
C LEU A 1044 58.75 -5.18 -39.47
N ARG A 1045 59.24 -5.52 -38.28
CA ARG A 1045 58.78 -6.66 -37.47
C ARG A 1045 58.41 -6.19 -36.06
N VAL A 1046 57.24 -6.56 -35.57
CA VAL A 1046 56.77 -6.31 -34.20
C VAL A 1046 56.66 -7.64 -33.45
N ILE A 1047 57.26 -7.70 -32.27
CA ILE A 1047 57.35 -8.88 -31.42
C ILE A 1047 56.89 -8.50 -30.00
N ASP A 1048 56.16 -9.39 -29.32
CA ASP A 1048 55.87 -9.21 -27.89
C ASP A 1048 57.07 -9.56 -26.99
N LEU A 1049 56.96 -9.32 -25.68
CA LEU A 1049 58.01 -9.65 -24.72
C LEU A 1049 58.29 -11.16 -24.57
N MET A 1050 57.39 -12.03 -25.04
CA MET A 1050 57.60 -13.47 -25.05
C MET A 1050 58.32 -13.95 -26.32
N GLY A 1051 58.71 -13.03 -27.20
CA GLY A 1051 59.38 -13.35 -28.46
C GLY A 1051 58.42 -13.79 -29.57
N ARG A 1052 57.10 -13.69 -29.36
CA ARG A 1052 56.10 -14.03 -30.38
C ARG A 1052 55.97 -12.89 -31.37
N ARG A 1053 56.13 -13.24 -32.66
CA ARG A 1053 55.96 -12.30 -33.77
C ARG A 1053 54.48 -11.94 -33.94
N LEU A 1054 54.15 -10.67 -33.76
CA LEU A 1054 52.79 -10.16 -33.92
C LEU A 1054 52.54 -9.61 -35.33
N PHE A 1055 53.57 -8.99 -35.92
CA PHE A 1055 53.47 -8.39 -37.25
C PHE A 1055 54.81 -8.39 -37.96
N GLU A 1056 54.78 -8.53 -39.29
CA GLU A 1056 55.99 -8.45 -40.12
C GLU A 1056 55.61 -8.12 -41.57
N GLN A 1057 56.08 -6.98 -42.09
CA GLN A 1057 55.78 -6.57 -43.46
C GLN A 1057 56.80 -5.55 -43.98
N THR A 1058 56.89 -5.44 -45.31
CA THR A 1058 57.68 -4.42 -46.01
C THR A 1058 56.80 -3.25 -46.46
N PHE A 1059 57.29 -2.03 -46.26
CA PHE A 1059 56.63 -0.78 -46.63
C PHE A 1059 57.51 0.07 -47.53
N SER A 1060 56.89 0.81 -48.46
CA SER A 1060 57.57 1.87 -49.19
C SER A 1060 57.72 3.12 -48.32
N GLY A 1061 58.88 3.75 -48.36
CA GLY A 1061 59.11 5.06 -47.75
C GLY A 1061 58.27 6.17 -48.37
N GLY A 1062 58.06 7.26 -47.62
CA GLY A 1062 57.28 8.43 -48.02
C GLY A 1062 55.79 8.38 -47.64
N GLY A 1063 55.40 7.46 -46.76
CA GLY A 1063 53.99 7.22 -46.42
C GLY A 1063 53.76 6.83 -44.96
N ALA A 1064 52.53 7.05 -44.50
CA ALA A 1064 52.01 6.56 -43.22
C ALA A 1064 51.06 5.39 -43.45
N TYR A 1065 51.25 4.31 -42.69
CA TYR A 1065 50.53 3.05 -42.83
C TYR A 1065 49.99 2.60 -41.49
N ARG A 1066 48.78 2.05 -41.51
CA ARG A 1066 48.22 1.29 -40.40
C ARG A 1066 48.84 -0.10 -40.40
N LEU A 1067 49.48 -0.48 -39.30
CA LEU A 1067 50.24 -1.72 -39.22
C LEU A 1067 49.41 -2.88 -38.67
N LEU A 1068 48.69 -2.62 -37.57
CA LEU A 1068 47.93 -3.63 -36.83
C LEU A 1068 46.60 -3.03 -36.35
N GLY A 1069 45.60 -3.89 -36.13
CA GLY A 1069 44.40 -3.52 -35.37
C GLY A 1069 44.71 -3.22 -33.90
N ALA A 1070 43.68 -3.05 -33.07
CA ALA A 1070 43.84 -2.70 -31.65
C ALA A 1070 44.83 -3.64 -30.94
N LEU A 1071 45.98 -3.11 -30.51
CA LEU A 1071 46.96 -3.86 -29.73
C LEU A 1071 46.59 -3.77 -28.25
N PRO A 1072 46.75 -4.87 -27.48
CA PRO A 1072 46.69 -4.78 -26.02
C PRO A 1072 47.74 -3.79 -25.50
N SER A 1073 47.46 -3.10 -24.40
CA SER A 1073 48.48 -2.31 -23.71
C SER A 1073 49.62 -3.22 -23.24
N GLY A 1074 50.86 -2.78 -23.44
CA GLY A 1074 52.03 -3.62 -23.23
C GLY A 1074 53.30 -3.06 -23.87
N LEU A 1075 54.44 -3.70 -23.59
CA LEU A 1075 55.73 -3.35 -24.19
C LEU A 1075 56.02 -4.29 -25.36
N TYR A 1076 56.42 -3.74 -26.52
CA TYR A 1076 56.67 -4.51 -27.73
C TYR A 1076 58.08 -4.23 -28.26
N ALA A 1077 58.78 -5.25 -28.75
CA ALA A 1077 60.03 -5.07 -29.48
C ALA A 1077 59.73 -4.85 -30.96
N VAL A 1078 60.11 -3.68 -31.48
CA VAL A 1078 59.94 -3.32 -32.88
C VAL A 1078 61.29 -3.30 -33.57
N GLN A 1079 61.47 -4.16 -34.55
CA GLN A 1079 62.67 -4.27 -35.37
C GLN A 1079 62.39 -3.62 -36.72
N VAL A 1080 63.23 -2.67 -37.10
CA VAL A 1080 63.17 -1.96 -38.38
C VAL A 1080 64.47 -2.25 -39.11
N HIS A 1081 64.36 -2.76 -40.33
CA HIS A 1081 65.48 -2.88 -41.26
C HIS A 1081 65.24 -1.96 -42.45
N SER A 1082 66.15 -1.02 -42.68
CA SER A 1082 66.11 -0.06 -43.78
C SER A 1082 67.38 -0.18 -44.65
N PRO A 1083 67.41 0.45 -45.83
CA PRO A 1083 68.62 0.50 -46.66
C PRO A 1083 69.84 1.13 -45.95
N GLN A 1084 69.61 1.85 -44.85
CA GLN A 1084 70.62 2.59 -44.09
C GLN A 1084 71.10 1.83 -42.83
N GLY A 1085 70.46 0.71 -42.46
CA GLY A 1085 70.82 -0.12 -41.32
C GLY A 1085 69.64 -0.83 -40.65
N GLU A 1086 69.91 -1.53 -39.55
CA GLU A 1086 68.90 -2.21 -38.72
C GLU A 1086 68.85 -1.61 -37.32
N ALA A 1087 67.66 -1.42 -36.77
CA ALA A 1087 67.42 -0.94 -35.42
C ALA A 1087 66.36 -1.81 -34.74
N THR A 1088 66.58 -2.14 -33.46
CA THR A 1088 65.55 -2.73 -32.59
C THR A 1088 65.27 -1.76 -31.46
N LEU A 1089 63.99 -1.45 -31.22
CA LEU A 1089 63.55 -0.58 -30.14
C LEU A 1089 62.45 -1.24 -29.32
N LEU A 1090 62.46 -0.99 -28.02
CA LEU A 1090 61.34 -1.33 -27.15
C LEU A 1090 60.35 -0.18 -27.18
N TRP A 1091 59.12 -0.47 -27.58
CA TRP A 1091 58.05 0.49 -27.73
C TRP A 1091 56.94 0.20 -26.70
N PRO A 1092 56.69 1.11 -25.75
CA PRO A 1092 55.59 0.98 -24.81
C PRO A 1092 54.28 1.43 -25.46
N HIS A 1093 53.29 0.54 -25.53
CA HIS A 1093 51.91 0.91 -25.81
C HIS A 1093 51.28 1.47 -24.53
N PRO A 1094 50.95 2.77 -24.47
CA PRO A 1094 50.34 3.36 -23.28
C PRO A 1094 48.99 2.67 -23.01
N SER A 1095 48.69 2.41 -21.74
CA SER A 1095 47.29 2.23 -21.32
C SER A 1095 46.62 3.60 -21.43
N TYR A 1096 45.38 3.66 -21.92
CA TYR A 1096 44.61 4.89 -22.17
C TYR A 1096 44.84 6.01 -21.17
#